data_AF-A0A937DQI8-F1
#
_entry.id   AF-A0A937DQI8-F1
#
_cell.length_a   1.000
_cell.length_b   1.000
_cell.length_c   1.000
_cell.angle_alpha   90.00
_cell.angle_beta   90.00
_cell.angle_gamma   90.00
#
_symmetry.space_group_name_H-M   'P 1'
#
loop_
_entity.id
_entity.type
_entity.pdbx_description
1 polymer ?
#
loop_
_entity_poly.entity_id
_entity_poly.type
_entity_poly.pdbx_seq_one_letter_code
_entity_poly.pdbx_strand_id
1 'polypeptide(L)'
;MPVPLILPSFAAGEISPALHGRVDLAKYQVGLATCLNWFVHPFGGASTRAGTAFVGDAVDAAVRSRLVPFQFSTIETYVLEFAHQKMRVIRDGGYVLEASVAIAGITNATPGLVTTTVPHGFADGDHVWIDGVQGMVEVNRRRFTVAAATPTSFQLAGGDTSMWSAWSGGGTVARLYTLATPYAASDLALLKYVQSADTMTLTHPGYAPRNLTRTGHTAWTLTAITFAPATAAPTGLASSNPGGAQSYVLTAVNEESGEESLASAAVGAADALSSISFSPVAGCTYYNVYKLRNGIYGFVGRVKAGSAFTDSNIAPDTSDTPPQQRNPFAAAGDWPGCSTWHDGRQWFARTDKGPQTLWASQSANFRNMSVSEPTRDSDAITRTIASREVNEVRFLLSLNALLVFTSGAEWKCWAGSQSDVITPANTALKPQGYSGIAHVPPIVSGNSALFVTPSGRKVRDISYDLGADAWAGRDVGILAGHLFEGKQIEEWAHARDPDSIVWCVRSDGVMLGFTYLKEHDVYAWSRHVTDGAVESVCAIQERNETSLYLLVRRTVGGQVVRHVERMASRQWDGRPEDVHAAWCVDSGVRYDGWNVDPARTLAMAGTVWQAGSTVTLTAAGHMPFGPGSVGSKYILRNGVFQVTATVVSSVDSAHASANLDAAAPDAVQNVAIADWASATATLRGLWHLEGRSLAVVADGSVQPNALVANGIVQVPRAAGRILAGIPYVCDLETLNLENGAPTLQGRVKRVQEVVLRVRHTRGLSVGPDAGRLVEIKERSVEPHGAPTVLATGDERVLLDPSWSTSGRIFVRQALPLPATVVAVVPRLEVGE
;
A
#
# COMPACT_ATOMS: atom_id res chain seq x y z
N MET A 1 37.22 35.72 9.56
CA MET A 1 37.66 34.38 9.15
C MET A 1 36.42 33.50 8.97
N PRO A 2 36.35 32.67 7.91
CA PRO A 2 35.21 31.76 7.72
C PRO A 2 35.08 30.76 8.86
N VAL A 3 33.87 30.56 9.37
CA VAL A 3 33.56 29.63 10.47
C VAL A 3 32.68 28.48 9.93
N PRO A 4 33.02 27.20 10.20
CA PRO A 4 32.15 26.10 9.83
C PRO A 4 30.89 26.08 10.71
N LEU A 5 29.72 26.00 10.07
CA LEU A 5 28.42 25.84 10.74
C LEU A 5 27.81 24.50 10.31
N ILE A 6 27.44 23.63 11.26
CA ILE A 6 26.89 22.29 10.95
C ILE A 6 25.35 22.29 11.01
N LEU A 7 24.73 21.69 10.01
CA LEU A 7 23.29 21.42 9.94
C LEU A 7 23.06 19.90 9.80
N PRO A 8 22.86 19.15 10.91
CA PRO A 8 23.02 17.69 10.89
C PRO A 8 21.72 16.86 10.88
N SER A 9 20.54 17.44 11.11
CA SER A 9 19.34 16.65 11.43
C SER A 9 18.20 16.76 10.41
N PHE A 10 17.80 17.98 10.02
CA PHE A 10 16.61 18.21 9.18
C PHE A 10 15.28 17.67 9.77
N ALA A 11 15.24 17.27 11.07
CA ALA A 11 14.08 16.63 11.71
C ALA A 11 12.79 17.48 11.79
N ALA A 12 12.83 18.76 11.44
CA ALA A 12 11.63 19.58 11.29
C ALA A 12 11.04 19.55 9.86
N GLY A 13 11.75 18.96 8.89
CA GLY A 13 11.35 18.94 7.49
C GLY A 13 11.23 20.34 6.88
N GLU A 14 10.37 20.48 5.88
CA GLU A 14 10.09 21.74 5.21
C GLU A 14 9.28 22.70 6.10
N ILE A 15 9.80 23.91 6.31
CA ILE A 15 9.19 24.96 7.15
C ILE A 15 8.62 26.07 6.27
N SER A 16 7.41 26.50 6.62
CA SER A 16 6.68 27.56 5.92
C SER A 16 7.48 28.85 5.79
N PRO A 17 7.45 29.51 4.61
CA PRO A 17 8.08 30.81 4.40
C PRO A 17 7.74 31.87 5.46
N ALA A 18 6.52 31.85 6.00
CA ALA A 18 6.09 32.78 7.05
C ALA A 18 6.85 32.61 8.38
N LEU A 19 7.53 31.47 8.58
CA LEU A 19 8.30 31.16 9.78
C LEU A 19 9.81 31.32 9.57
N HIS A 20 10.28 31.76 8.39
CA HIS A 20 11.71 31.91 8.09
C HIS A 20 12.42 32.97 8.95
N GLY A 21 11.68 33.81 9.67
CA GLY A 21 12.21 34.76 10.65
C GLY A 21 12.27 34.22 12.09
N ARG A 22 11.63 33.09 12.39
CA ARG A 22 11.43 32.55 13.75
C ARG A 22 12.63 31.72 14.24
N VAL A 23 13.79 32.37 14.31
CA VAL A 23 15.04 31.76 14.80
C VAL A 23 15.00 31.36 16.28
N ASP A 24 14.01 31.85 17.03
CA ASP A 24 13.72 31.48 18.41
C ASP A 24 13.15 30.05 18.55
N LEU A 25 12.57 29.49 17.48
CA LEU A 25 12.06 28.13 17.50
C LEU A 25 13.22 27.13 17.41
N ALA A 26 13.30 26.20 18.36
CA ALA A 26 14.29 25.12 18.33
C ALA A 26 14.27 24.33 17.01
N LYS A 27 13.07 24.17 16.40
CA LYS A 27 12.88 23.51 15.11
C LYS A 27 13.49 24.25 13.92
N TYR A 28 13.72 25.56 14.02
CA TYR A 28 14.33 26.34 12.93
C TYR A 28 15.73 25.83 12.58
N GLN A 29 16.54 25.49 13.57
CA GLN A 29 17.92 25.03 13.37
C GLN A 29 18.03 23.65 12.70
N VAL A 30 16.94 22.89 12.73
CA VAL A 30 16.84 21.54 12.17
C VAL A 30 15.75 21.46 11.08
N GLY A 31 15.42 22.59 10.46
CA GLY A 31 14.44 22.68 9.37
C GLY A 31 15.06 22.99 8.02
N LEU A 32 14.27 22.81 6.98
CA LEU A 32 14.59 23.09 5.59
C LEU A 32 13.64 24.15 5.04
N ALA A 33 14.13 24.98 4.12
CA ALA A 33 13.27 25.87 3.34
C ALA A 33 12.53 25.10 2.23
N THR A 34 13.18 24.09 1.65
CA THR A 34 12.64 23.23 0.59
C THR A 34 13.05 21.78 0.84
N CYS A 35 12.11 20.84 0.77
CA CYS A 35 12.35 19.39 0.85
C CYS A 35 11.54 18.67 -0.26
N LEU A 36 11.96 18.85 -1.52
CA LEU A 36 11.26 18.34 -2.70
C LEU A 36 11.86 17.01 -3.18
N ASN A 37 11.05 15.94 -3.22
CA ASN A 37 11.45 14.57 -3.55
C ASN A 37 12.55 14.00 -2.63
N TRP A 38 12.76 14.62 -1.47
CA TRP A 38 13.53 14.10 -0.36
C TRP A 38 12.59 13.63 0.75
N PHE A 39 13.03 12.70 1.59
CA PHE A 39 12.40 12.40 2.87
C PHE A 39 13.47 12.46 3.96
N VAL A 40 13.05 12.81 5.17
CA VAL A 40 13.93 12.91 6.33
C VAL A 40 13.86 11.59 7.10
N HIS A 41 15.01 11.06 7.52
CA HIS A 41 15.04 9.85 8.33
C HIS A 41 14.67 10.14 9.79
N PRO A 42 14.12 9.16 10.54
CA PRO A 42 13.83 9.35 11.97
C PRO A 42 15.06 9.69 12.82
N PHE A 43 16.26 9.24 12.43
CA PHE A 43 17.51 9.56 13.12
C PHE A 43 18.19 10.85 12.60
N GLY A 44 17.57 11.55 11.65
CA GLY A 44 18.11 12.74 11.00
C GLY A 44 18.86 12.46 9.69
N GLY A 45 19.17 13.54 8.96
CA GLY A 45 19.62 13.48 7.58
C GLY A 45 18.43 13.25 6.62
N ALA A 46 18.67 13.42 5.33
CA ALA A 46 17.65 13.28 4.30
C ALA A 46 18.14 12.39 3.16
N SER A 47 17.24 11.59 2.59
CA SER A 47 17.47 10.82 1.38
C SER A 47 16.52 11.23 0.28
N THR A 48 16.99 11.18 -0.96
CA THR A 48 16.12 11.19 -2.13
C THR A 48 15.14 10.02 -2.07
N ARG A 49 13.88 10.25 -2.41
CA ARG A 49 12.89 9.18 -2.50
C ARG A 49 13.31 8.15 -3.53
N ALA A 50 12.91 6.91 -3.32
CA ALA A 50 12.91 5.93 -4.39
C ALA A 50 11.89 6.31 -5.48
N GLY A 51 12.15 5.85 -6.69
CA GLY A 51 11.20 5.91 -7.78
C GLY A 51 10.15 4.81 -7.68
N THR A 52 9.24 4.78 -8.63
CA THR A 52 8.14 3.82 -8.69
C THR A 52 8.31 2.83 -9.84
N ALA A 53 8.03 1.56 -9.60
CA ALA A 53 7.95 0.51 -10.59
C ALA A 53 6.52 0.40 -11.13
N PHE A 54 6.39 0.27 -12.46
CA PHE A 54 5.09 0.03 -13.08
C PHE A 54 4.56 -1.37 -12.71
N VAL A 55 3.32 -1.43 -12.20
CA VAL A 55 2.64 -2.70 -11.85
C VAL A 55 1.68 -3.09 -12.97
N GLY A 56 0.91 -2.13 -13.48
CA GLY A 56 -0.05 -2.36 -14.55
C GLY A 56 -1.05 -1.23 -14.71
N ASP A 57 -1.90 -1.33 -15.72
CA ASP A 57 -3.00 -0.41 -15.91
C ASP A 57 -4.10 -0.63 -14.87
N ALA A 58 -4.71 0.46 -14.41
CA ALA A 58 -5.96 0.42 -13.68
C ALA A 58 -7.07 -0.28 -14.52
N VAL A 59 -8.13 -0.74 -13.84
CA VAL A 59 -9.28 -1.37 -14.49
C VAL A 59 -9.84 -0.51 -15.63
N ASP A 60 -10.04 0.78 -15.36
CA ASP A 60 -10.57 1.76 -16.30
C ASP A 60 -9.69 3.02 -16.26
N ALA A 61 -9.21 3.45 -17.42
CA ALA A 61 -8.38 4.64 -17.53
C ALA A 61 -9.18 5.94 -17.34
N ALA A 62 -10.48 5.95 -17.61
CA ALA A 62 -11.34 7.14 -17.55
C ALA A 62 -11.79 7.47 -16.12
N VAL A 63 -11.87 6.47 -15.24
CA VAL A 63 -12.46 6.59 -13.90
C VAL A 63 -11.43 6.28 -12.80
N ARG A 64 -11.46 7.04 -11.70
CA ARG A 64 -10.56 6.83 -10.54
C ARG A 64 -10.91 5.54 -9.80
N SER A 65 -9.91 4.68 -9.61
CA SER A 65 -9.94 3.54 -8.66
C SER A 65 -9.46 3.98 -7.27
N ARG A 66 -9.68 3.15 -6.26
CA ARG A 66 -9.13 3.30 -4.91
C ARG A 66 -8.36 2.05 -4.49
N LEU A 67 -7.18 2.25 -3.93
CA LEU A 67 -6.34 1.17 -3.40
C LEU A 67 -6.64 0.95 -1.92
N VAL A 68 -6.90 -0.29 -1.53
CA VAL A 68 -7.23 -0.66 -0.14
C VAL A 68 -6.30 -1.79 0.32
N PRO A 69 -5.65 -1.67 1.50
CA PRO A 69 -4.79 -2.72 2.01
C PRO A 69 -5.61 -3.90 2.54
N PHE A 70 -5.12 -5.12 2.31
CA PHE A 70 -5.60 -6.33 2.97
C PHE A 70 -4.38 -7.12 3.48
N GLN A 71 -4.33 -7.36 4.78
CA GLN A 71 -3.19 -8.01 5.44
C GLN A 71 -3.66 -9.18 6.31
N PHE A 72 -3.55 -10.41 5.81
CA PHE A 72 -3.86 -11.60 6.61
C PHE A 72 -2.72 -11.93 7.58
N SER A 73 -1.48 -11.86 7.09
CA SER A 73 -0.27 -12.14 7.86
C SER A 73 0.88 -11.22 7.43
N THR A 74 2.09 -11.41 7.96
CA THR A 74 3.28 -10.68 7.50
C THR A 74 3.77 -11.10 6.11
N ILE A 75 3.26 -12.22 5.57
CA ILE A 75 3.70 -12.81 4.29
C ILE A 75 2.57 -12.82 3.25
N GLU A 76 1.32 -12.88 3.71
CA GLU A 76 0.15 -12.80 2.85
C GLU A 76 -0.52 -11.42 2.97
N THR A 77 -0.04 -10.51 2.15
CA THR A 77 -0.54 -9.15 2.01
C THR A 77 -0.95 -8.88 0.56
N TYR A 78 -1.93 -8.01 0.40
CA TYR A 78 -2.54 -7.71 -0.88
C TYR A 78 -2.94 -6.24 -0.94
N VAL A 79 -2.83 -5.65 -2.13
CA VAL A 79 -3.53 -4.40 -2.45
C VAL A 79 -4.78 -4.74 -3.24
N LEU A 80 -5.92 -4.25 -2.78
CA LEU A 80 -7.21 -4.38 -3.46
C LEU A 80 -7.46 -3.10 -4.26
N GLU A 81 -7.52 -3.21 -5.58
CA GLU A 81 -7.95 -2.11 -6.44
C GLU A 81 -9.47 -2.18 -6.57
N PHE A 82 -10.20 -1.36 -5.81
CA PHE A 82 -11.61 -1.13 -6.05
C PHE A 82 -11.76 -0.14 -7.21
N ALA A 83 -12.47 -0.55 -8.24
CA ALA A 83 -12.82 0.26 -9.40
C ALA A 83 -14.36 0.31 -9.55
N HIS A 84 -14.86 0.94 -10.61
CA HIS A 84 -16.30 0.95 -10.89
C HIS A 84 -16.87 -0.47 -10.98
N GLN A 85 -17.64 -0.87 -9.96
CA GLN A 85 -18.33 -2.16 -9.83
C GLN A 85 -17.42 -3.41 -9.95
N LYS A 86 -16.11 -3.24 -9.74
CA LYS A 86 -15.11 -4.30 -9.89
C LYS A 86 -14.06 -4.15 -8.82
N MET A 87 -13.41 -5.26 -8.48
CA MET A 87 -12.23 -5.29 -7.63
C MET A 87 -11.18 -6.20 -8.27
N ARG A 88 -9.93 -5.74 -8.33
CA ARG A 88 -8.77 -6.56 -8.68
C ARG A 88 -7.85 -6.70 -7.48
N VAL A 89 -7.00 -7.72 -7.53
CA VAL A 89 -6.06 -8.05 -6.46
C VAL A 89 -4.64 -7.92 -6.99
N ILE A 90 -3.78 -7.27 -6.20
CA ILE A 90 -2.36 -7.07 -6.49
C ILE A 90 -1.54 -7.69 -5.36
N ARG A 91 -0.49 -8.40 -5.72
CA ARG A 91 0.45 -9.06 -4.80
C ARG A 91 1.85 -9.09 -5.41
N ASP A 92 2.87 -8.88 -4.58
CA ASP A 92 4.30 -8.95 -4.98
C ASP A 92 4.62 -8.09 -6.22
N GLY A 93 4.03 -6.89 -6.33
CA GLY A 93 4.26 -5.97 -7.44
C GLY A 93 3.59 -6.35 -8.76
N GLY A 94 2.64 -7.29 -8.76
CA GLY A 94 1.88 -7.69 -9.96
C GLY A 94 0.40 -7.92 -9.67
N TYR A 95 -0.45 -7.80 -10.70
CA TYR A 95 -1.84 -8.24 -10.61
C TYR A 95 -1.91 -9.76 -10.46
N VAL A 96 -2.81 -10.23 -9.59
CA VAL A 96 -3.12 -11.66 -9.48
C VAL A 96 -3.83 -12.11 -10.75
N LEU A 97 -3.31 -13.18 -11.35
CA LEU A 97 -3.84 -13.77 -12.57
C LEU A 97 -4.55 -15.10 -12.26
N GLU A 98 -5.54 -15.43 -13.07
CA GLU A 98 -6.11 -16.77 -13.12
C GLU A 98 -5.12 -17.77 -13.75
N ALA A 99 -5.52 -19.04 -13.88
CA ALA A 99 -4.69 -20.05 -14.50
C ALA A 99 -4.29 -19.65 -15.93
N SER A 100 -2.99 -19.75 -16.24
CA SER A 100 -2.46 -19.38 -17.55
C SER A 100 -2.64 -20.48 -18.58
N VAL A 101 -2.76 -20.07 -19.84
CA VAL A 101 -2.90 -20.94 -21.01
C VAL A 101 -1.75 -20.63 -21.98
N ALA A 102 -1.15 -21.67 -22.57
CA ALA A 102 -0.06 -21.49 -23.52
C ALA A 102 -0.58 -20.96 -24.87
N ILE A 103 0.20 -20.06 -25.47
CA ILE A 103 -0.07 -19.49 -26.80
C ILE A 103 0.53 -20.41 -27.87
N ALA A 104 -0.28 -20.73 -28.87
CA ALA A 104 0.09 -21.52 -30.04
C ALA A 104 0.43 -20.67 -31.27
N GLY A 105 0.03 -19.39 -31.28
CA GLY A 105 0.40 -18.45 -32.33
C GLY A 105 -0.21 -17.07 -32.13
N ILE A 106 0.44 -16.06 -32.69
CA ILE A 106 -0.10 -14.69 -32.79
C ILE A 106 0.12 -14.20 -34.22
N THR A 107 -0.94 -13.70 -34.85
CA THR A 107 -0.88 -13.19 -36.23
C THR A 107 -0.43 -11.74 -36.27
N ASN A 108 0.31 -11.34 -37.32
CA ASN A 108 0.53 -9.94 -37.70
C ASN A 108 -0.67 -9.46 -38.52
N ALA A 109 -1.67 -8.87 -37.85
CA ALA A 109 -2.92 -8.46 -38.46
C ALA A 109 -3.57 -7.31 -37.66
N THR A 110 -4.65 -6.74 -38.22
CA THR A 110 -5.47 -5.75 -37.54
C THR A 110 -6.94 -6.21 -37.54
N PRO A 111 -7.49 -6.67 -36.40
CA PRO A 111 -6.82 -6.91 -35.12
C PRO A 111 -5.95 -8.18 -35.12
N GLY A 112 -4.90 -8.22 -34.30
CA GLY A 112 -4.09 -9.42 -34.10
C GLY A 112 -4.88 -10.55 -33.44
N LEU A 113 -4.86 -11.73 -34.06
CA LEU A 113 -5.46 -12.97 -33.53
C LEU A 113 -4.43 -13.75 -32.70
N VAL A 114 -4.80 -14.09 -31.46
CA VAL A 114 -4.07 -15.01 -30.57
C VAL A 114 -4.78 -16.36 -30.59
N THR A 115 -4.00 -17.43 -30.80
CA THR A 115 -4.48 -18.82 -30.72
C THR A 115 -3.85 -19.49 -29.51
N THR A 116 -4.63 -20.22 -28.71
CA THR A 116 -4.15 -20.98 -27.55
C THR A 116 -4.06 -22.47 -27.85
N THR A 117 -3.24 -23.20 -27.09
CA THR A 117 -3.05 -24.65 -27.27
C THR A 117 -4.25 -25.47 -26.77
N VAL A 118 -5.04 -24.92 -25.85
CA VAL A 118 -6.23 -25.54 -25.25
C VAL A 118 -7.35 -24.51 -25.07
N PRO A 119 -8.60 -24.94 -24.83
CA PRO A 119 -9.69 -24.02 -24.58
C PRO A 119 -9.40 -23.09 -23.40
N HIS A 120 -9.56 -21.77 -23.59
CA HIS A 120 -9.13 -20.77 -22.61
C HIS A 120 -10.25 -20.25 -21.69
N GLY A 121 -11.52 -20.40 -22.08
CA GLY A 121 -12.66 -19.95 -21.28
C GLY A 121 -12.86 -18.42 -21.17
N PHE A 122 -12.01 -17.63 -21.83
CA PHE A 122 -12.20 -16.18 -21.96
C PHE A 122 -13.44 -15.80 -22.78
N ALA A 123 -14.05 -14.67 -22.43
CA ALA A 123 -15.16 -14.04 -23.13
C ALA A 123 -14.80 -12.62 -23.61
N ASP A 124 -15.57 -12.08 -24.55
CA ASP A 124 -15.40 -10.72 -25.04
C ASP A 124 -15.50 -9.69 -23.89
N GLY A 125 -14.53 -8.78 -23.83
CA GLY A 125 -14.39 -7.80 -22.75
C GLY A 125 -13.58 -8.26 -21.55
N ASP A 126 -13.13 -9.53 -21.50
CA ASP A 126 -12.17 -9.97 -20.50
C ASP A 126 -10.82 -9.26 -20.67
N HIS A 127 -10.17 -8.98 -19.54
CA HIS A 127 -8.82 -8.42 -19.53
C HIS A 127 -7.81 -9.53 -19.31
N VAL A 128 -6.89 -9.70 -20.25
CA VAL A 128 -5.86 -10.74 -20.22
C VAL A 128 -4.46 -10.14 -20.18
N TRP A 129 -3.55 -10.83 -19.51
CA TRP A 129 -2.13 -10.51 -19.43
C TRP A 129 -1.36 -11.49 -20.31
N ILE A 130 -0.51 -10.98 -21.20
CA ILE A 130 0.36 -11.80 -22.06
C ILE A 130 1.82 -11.57 -21.66
N ASP A 131 2.57 -12.66 -21.52
CA ASP A 131 4.02 -12.61 -21.26
C ASP A 131 4.75 -13.84 -21.83
N GLY A 132 6.08 -13.74 -21.94
CA GLY A 132 6.96 -14.84 -22.38
C GLY A 132 6.91 -15.19 -23.87
N VAL A 133 6.29 -14.36 -24.71
CA VAL A 133 6.25 -14.52 -26.17
C VAL A 133 7.62 -14.24 -26.79
N GLN A 134 8.03 -15.11 -27.71
CA GLN A 134 9.24 -14.94 -28.52
C GLN A 134 8.88 -14.47 -29.93
N GLY A 135 9.79 -13.73 -30.57
CA GLY A 135 9.49 -13.05 -31.82
C GLY A 135 8.72 -11.78 -31.52
N MET A 136 7.38 -11.86 -31.47
CA MET A 136 6.43 -10.76 -31.19
C MET A 136 6.48 -10.29 -29.73
N VAL A 137 7.59 -9.72 -29.29
CA VAL A 137 7.83 -9.34 -27.89
C VAL A 137 7.05 -8.11 -27.43
N GLU A 138 6.39 -7.39 -28.35
CA GLU A 138 5.57 -6.20 -28.11
C GLU A 138 4.31 -6.50 -27.27
N VAL A 139 3.87 -7.78 -27.23
CA VAL A 139 2.75 -8.21 -26.36
C VAL A 139 3.18 -8.53 -24.92
N ASN A 140 4.47 -8.65 -24.65
CA ASN A 140 4.93 -9.11 -23.34
C ASN A 140 4.73 -8.06 -22.25
N ARG A 141 4.39 -8.53 -21.06
CA ARG A 141 4.13 -7.71 -19.87
C ARG A 141 3.08 -6.64 -20.15
N ARG A 142 2.03 -7.01 -20.88
CA ARG A 142 0.98 -6.10 -21.31
C ARG A 142 -0.40 -6.69 -21.12
N ARG A 143 -1.32 -5.84 -20.68
CA ARG A 143 -2.74 -6.13 -20.62
C ARG A 143 -3.38 -5.89 -21.99
N PHE A 144 -4.23 -6.81 -22.42
CA PHE A 144 -5.10 -6.66 -23.59
C PHE A 144 -6.55 -6.96 -23.23
N THR A 145 -7.47 -6.47 -24.06
CA THR A 145 -8.90 -6.77 -23.96
C THR A 145 -9.25 -7.82 -25.02
N VAL A 146 -9.99 -8.84 -24.62
CA VAL A 146 -10.43 -9.95 -25.47
C VAL A 146 -11.60 -9.50 -26.37
N ALA A 147 -11.56 -9.86 -27.64
CA ALA A 147 -12.66 -9.68 -28.60
C ALA A 147 -12.77 -10.90 -29.54
N ALA A 148 -13.96 -11.14 -30.11
CA ALA A 148 -14.23 -12.26 -31.00
C ALA A 148 -13.74 -13.62 -30.45
N ALA A 149 -13.97 -13.85 -29.16
CA ALA A 149 -13.53 -15.06 -28.48
C ALA A 149 -14.23 -16.31 -29.03
N THR A 150 -13.43 -17.30 -29.35
CA THR A 150 -13.83 -18.70 -29.60
C THR A 150 -13.27 -19.56 -28.47
N PRO A 151 -13.46 -20.89 -28.44
CA PRO A 151 -12.84 -21.70 -27.40
C PRO A 151 -11.30 -21.58 -27.34
N THR A 152 -10.61 -21.48 -28.48
CA THR A 152 -9.14 -21.57 -28.59
C THR A 152 -8.48 -20.38 -29.29
N SER A 153 -9.23 -19.31 -29.55
CA SER A 153 -8.66 -18.11 -30.16
C SER A 153 -9.47 -16.88 -29.82
N PHE A 154 -8.80 -15.73 -29.79
CA PHE A 154 -9.41 -14.43 -29.59
C PHE A 154 -8.59 -13.35 -30.27
N GLN A 155 -9.22 -12.22 -30.59
CA GLN A 155 -8.58 -11.04 -31.13
C GLN A 155 -8.19 -10.08 -30.00
N LEU A 156 -7.05 -9.39 -30.16
CA LEU A 156 -6.67 -8.27 -29.32
C LEU A 156 -7.53 -7.06 -29.68
N ALA A 157 -8.48 -6.66 -28.83
CA ALA A 157 -9.43 -5.59 -29.15
C ALA A 157 -8.70 -4.27 -29.48
N GLY A 158 -8.85 -3.80 -30.72
CA GLY A 158 -8.15 -2.60 -31.21
C GLY A 158 -6.62 -2.73 -31.33
N GLY A 159 -6.07 -3.93 -31.14
CA GLY A 159 -4.64 -4.20 -31.25
C GLY A 159 -4.21 -4.41 -32.70
N ASP A 160 -3.51 -3.44 -33.29
CA ASP A 160 -2.82 -3.61 -34.56
C ASP A 160 -1.44 -4.25 -34.34
N THR A 161 -1.29 -5.50 -34.77
CA THR A 161 -0.03 -6.25 -34.68
C THR A 161 0.69 -6.33 -36.02
N SER A 162 0.18 -5.68 -37.08
CA SER A 162 0.68 -5.81 -38.45
C SER A 162 2.14 -5.36 -38.60
N MET A 163 2.56 -4.37 -37.82
CA MET A 163 3.92 -3.81 -37.84
C MET A 163 4.84 -4.39 -36.77
N TRP A 164 4.36 -5.33 -35.96
CA TRP A 164 5.17 -5.96 -34.92
C TRP A 164 6.03 -7.07 -35.50
N SER A 165 7.03 -7.48 -34.74
CA SER A 165 7.79 -8.69 -35.07
C SER A 165 6.89 -9.93 -35.14
N ALA A 166 7.22 -10.88 -36.01
CA ALA A 166 6.43 -12.10 -36.17
C ALA A 166 6.60 -13.02 -34.94
N TRP A 167 5.52 -13.65 -34.50
CA TRP A 167 5.58 -14.65 -33.43
C TRP A 167 6.47 -15.82 -33.87
N SER A 168 7.42 -16.21 -33.01
CA SER A 168 8.35 -17.31 -33.29
C SER A 168 8.28 -18.45 -32.28
N GLY A 169 7.45 -18.34 -31.24
CA GLY A 169 7.32 -19.37 -30.21
C GLY A 169 6.93 -18.82 -28.83
N GLY A 170 6.61 -19.73 -27.92
CA GLY A 170 6.39 -19.43 -26.50
C GLY A 170 5.17 -18.54 -26.23
N GLY A 171 5.11 -18.04 -24.99
CA GLY A 171 4.06 -17.16 -24.52
C GLY A 171 2.97 -17.86 -23.71
N THR A 172 2.50 -17.17 -22.69
CA THR A 172 1.28 -17.53 -21.96
C THR A 172 0.33 -16.36 -21.91
N VAL A 173 -0.95 -16.67 -21.79
CA VAL A 173 -2.03 -15.72 -21.56
C VAL A 173 -2.83 -16.13 -20.34
N ALA A 174 -3.15 -15.18 -19.47
CA ALA A 174 -4.00 -15.42 -18.31
C ALA A 174 -4.96 -14.26 -18.09
N ARG A 175 -6.18 -14.53 -17.64
CA ARG A 175 -7.13 -13.48 -17.27
C ARG A 175 -6.71 -12.81 -15.96
N LEU A 176 -6.86 -11.49 -15.85
CA LEU A 176 -6.67 -10.78 -14.59
C LEU A 176 -7.82 -11.14 -13.64
N TYR A 177 -7.49 -11.64 -12.45
CA TYR A 177 -8.51 -11.98 -11.46
C TYR A 177 -9.33 -10.74 -11.09
N THR A 178 -10.64 -10.80 -11.34
CA THR A 178 -11.57 -9.70 -11.15
C THR A 178 -12.82 -10.18 -10.42
N LEU A 179 -13.16 -9.53 -9.31
CA LEU A 179 -14.38 -9.77 -8.55
C LEU A 179 -15.40 -8.68 -8.84
N ALA A 180 -16.66 -9.04 -9.12
CA ALA A 180 -17.74 -8.06 -9.25
C ALA A 180 -18.09 -7.45 -7.88
N THR A 181 -18.30 -6.14 -7.85
CA THR A 181 -18.71 -5.42 -6.63
C THR A 181 -19.89 -4.49 -6.94
N PRO A 182 -20.72 -4.12 -5.95
CA PRO A 182 -21.82 -3.19 -6.20
C PRO A 182 -21.36 -1.71 -6.24
N TYR A 183 -20.10 -1.41 -5.89
CA TYR A 183 -19.66 -0.07 -5.58
C TYR A 183 -19.37 0.75 -6.84
N ALA A 184 -20.09 1.85 -7.04
CA ALA A 184 -19.76 2.82 -8.07
C ALA A 184 -18.48 3.59 -7.73
N ALA A 185 -17.74 3.99 -8.75
CA ALA A 185 -16.49 4.75 -8.57
C ALA A 185 -16.65 6.07 -7.78
N SER A 186 -17.80 6.74 -7.90
CA SER A 186 -18.11 7.95 -7.15
C SER A 186 -18.15 7.74 -5.63
N ASP A 187 -18.40 6.50 -5.21
CA ASP A 187 -18.69 6.17 -3.81
C ASP A 187 -17.45 5.56 -3.12
N LEU A 188 -16.40 5.23 -3.88
CA LEU A 188 -15.21 4.57 -3.37
C LEU A 188 -14.47 5.40 -2.33
N ALA A 189 -14.48 6.73 -2.43
CA ALA A 189 -13.86 7.62 -1.45
C ALA A 189 -14.50 7.50 -0.05
N LEU A 190 -15.77 7.10 0.01
CA LEU A 190 -16.53 6.95 1.27
C LEU A 190 -16.68 5.49 1.72
N LEU A 191 -16.20 4.52 0.93
CA LEU A 191 -16.20 3.11 1.31
C LEU A 191 -15.24 2.90 2.49
N LYS A 192 -15.76 2.44 3.64
CA LYS A 192 -14.95 2.22 4.85
C LYS A 192 -14.83 0.75 5.14
N TYR A 193 -13.70 0.38 5.73
CA TYR A 193 -13.37 -1.01 5.98
C TYR A 193 -12.72 -1.20 7.35
N VAL A 194 -12.95 -2.37 7.93
CA VAL A 194 -12.18 -2.93 9.03
C VAL A 194 -11.93 -4.40 8.76
N GLN A 195 -10.75 -4.90 9.10
CA GLN A 195 -10.35 -6.26 8.80
C GLN A 195 -10.05 -7.04 10.07
N SER A 196 -10.49 -8.30 10.10
CA SER A 196 -10.09 -9.30 11.09
C SER A 196 -9.75 -10.59 10.36
N ALA A 197 -8.49 -11.02 10.46
CA ALA A 197 -7.94 -12.17 9.75
C ALA A 197 -8.34 -12.16 8.25
N ASP A 198 -8.98 -13.22 7.76
CA ASP A 198 -9.38 -13.37 6.36
C ASP A 198 -10.64 -12.61 5.95
N THR A 199 -11.31 -11.91 6.88
CA THR A 199 -12.56 -11.20 6.60
C THR A 199 -12.44 -9.69 6.80
N MET A 200 -12.75 -8.94 5.75
CA MET A 200 -12.88 -7.50 5.77
C MET A 200 -14.36 -7.12 5.74
N THR A 201 -14.82 -6.40 6.76
CA THR A 201 -16.16 -5.79 6.79
C THR A 201 -16.11 -4.44 6.07
N LEU A 202 -16.93 -4.31 5.02
CA LEU A 202 -17.11 -3.11 4.20
C LEU A 202 -18.42 -2.40 4.58
N THR A 203 -18.36 -1.09 4.75
CA THR A 203 -19.48 -0.23 5.19
C THR A 203 -19.56 1.04 4.34
N HIS A 204 -20.78 1.44 4.00
CA HIS A 204 -21.11 2.66 3.25
C HIS A 204 -22.60 2.95 3.45
N PRO A 205 -23.06 4.21 3.64
CA PRO A 205 -24.49 4.52 3.83
C PRO A 205 -25.40 4.05 2.70
N GLY A 206 -24.89 4.12 1.47
CA GLY A 206 -25.61 3.77 0.26
C GLY A 206 -25.54 2.29 -0.14
N TYR A 207 -24.83 1.44 0.61
CA TYR A 207 -24.73 0.01 0.30
C TYR A 207 -24.92 -0.85 1.56
N ALA A 208 -25.65 -1.96 1.44
CA ALA A 208 -25.74 -2.93 2.51
C ALA A 208 -24.33 -3.38 2.96
N PRO A 209 -24.07 -3.48 4.28
CA PRO A 209 -22.77 -3.88 4.78
C PRO A 209 -22.42 -5.30 4.33
N ARG A 210 -21.16 -5.51 3.95
CA ARG A 210 -20.70 -6.76 3.32
C ARG A 210 -19.40 -7.25 3.95
N ASN A 211 -19.23 -8.57 3.98
CA ASN A 211 -17.95 -9.21 4.28
C ASN A 211 -17.28 -9.63 2.97
N LEU A 212 -16.06 -9.15 2.77
CA LEU A 212 -15.12 -9.65 1.78
C LEU A 212 -14.22 -10.68 2.47
N THR A 213 -14.31 -11.95 2.05
CA THR A 213 -13.55 -13.05 2.64
C THR A 213 -12.60 -13.66 1.62
N ARG A 214 -11.34 -13.84 2.05
CA ARG A 214 -10.28 -14.50 1.27
C ARG A 214 -10.12 -15.95 1.69
N THR A 215 -10.00 -16.87 0.72
CA THR A 215 -9.61 -18.27 0.96
C THR A 215 -8.42 -18.73 0.11
N GLY A 216 -7.91 -17.85 -0.76
CA GLY A 216 -6.74 -18.09 -1.60
C GLY A 216 -6.42 -16.86 -2.45
N HIS A 217 -5.33 -16.89 -3.23
CA HIS A 217 -4.90 -15.75 -4.03
C HIS A 217 -5.97 -15.32 -5.07
N THR A 218 -6.62 -16.31 -5.69
CA THR A 218 -7.71 -16.14 -6.68
C THR A 218 -9.08 -16.56 -6.12
N ALA A 219 -9.23 -16.61 -4.80
CA ALA A 219 -10.47 -17.05 -4.15
C ALA A 219 -10.96 -16.01 -3.14
N TRP A 220 -11.84 -15.13 -3.61
CA TRP A 220 -12.43 -14.05 -2.82
C TRP A 220 -13.95 -14.07 -2.97
N THR A 221 -14.66 -13.85 -1.87
CA THR A 221 -16.13 -13.81 -1.85
C THR A 221 -16.62 -12.54 -1.18
N LEU A 222 -17.61 -11.87 -1.78
CA LEU A 222 -18.23 -10.66 -1.25
C LEU A 222 -19.70 -10.92 -0.93
N THR A 223 -20.03 -11.02 0.35
CA THR A 223 -21.37 -11.41 0.82
C THR A 223 -21.98 -10.33 1.70
N ALA A 224 -23.29 -10.09 1.59
CA ALA A 224 -23.99 -9.18 2.51
C ALA A 224 -24.04 -9.78 3.92
N ILE A 225 -23.90 -8.95 4.94
CA ILE A 225 -23.94 -9.40 6.33
C ILE A 225 -25.40 -9.62 6.74
N THR A 226 -25.70 -10.82 7.22
CA THR A 226 -26.97 -11.13 7.88
C THR A 226 -26.85 -10.84 9.38
N PHE A 227 -27.64 -9.90 9.88
CA PHE A 227 -27.70 -9.57 11.32
C PHE A 227 -28.81 -10.35 12.01
N ALA A 228 -28.47 -11.53 12.50
CA ALA A 228 -29.33 -12.44 13.25
C ALA A 228 -28.44 -13.41 14.05
N PRO A 229 -28.97 -14.11 15.07
CA PRO A 229 -28.27 -15.24 15.66
C PRO A 229 -27.90 -16.26 14.57
N ALA A 230 -26.67 -16.76 14.59
CA ALA A 230 -26.24 -17.84 13.70
C ALA A 230 -26.87 -19.18 14.11
N THR A 231 -27.15 -19.33 15.41
CA THR A 231 -27.83 -20.48 15.99
C THR A 231 -29.32 -20.46 15.63
N ALA A 232 -29.82 -21.57 15.07
CA ALA A 232 -31.22 -21.68 14.67
C ALA A 232 -32.16 -21.86 15.87
N ALA A 233 -33.41 -21.39 15.74
CA ALA A 233 -34.46 -21.65 16.72
C ALA A 233 -34.88 -23.14 16.70
N PRO A 234 -35.21 -23.74 17.86
CA PRO A 234 -35.79 -25.09 17.90
C PRO A 234 -37.09 -25.19 17.09
N THR A 235 -37.32 -26.36 16.50
CA THR A 235 -38.53 -26.65 15.71
C THR A 235 -39.23 -27.92 16.21
N GLY A 236 -40.43 -28.19 15.71
CA GLY A 236 -41.18 -29.41 16.04
C GLY A 236 -41.60 -29.49 17.50
N LEU A 237 -41.91 -28.36 18.14
CA LEU A 237 -42.38 -28.36 19.52
C LEU A 237 -43.75 -29.03 19.61
N ALA A 238 -43.92 -29.93 20.59
CA ALA A 238 -45.18 -30.60 20.85
C ALA A 238 -45.41 -30.79 22.36
N SER A 239 -46.65 -30.57 22.80
CA SER A 239 -47.08 -30.86 24.18
C SER A 239 -47.65 -32.28 24.28
N SER A 240 -47.36 -32.99 25.37
CA SER A 240 -48.02 -34.27 25.71
C SER A 240 -49.51 -34.12 26.01
N ASN A 241 -49.97 -32.92 26.36
CA ASN A 241 -51.38 -32.57 26.54
C ASN A 241 -51.67 -31.20 25.89
N PRO A 242 -51.89 -31.14 24.56
CA PRO A 242 -52.10 -29.89 23.85
C PRO A 242 -53.33 -29.11 24.35
N GLY A 243 -53.20 -27.79 24.45
CA GLY A 243 -54.29 -26.92 24.90
C GLY A 243 -53.88 -25.44 24.90
N GLY A 244 -54.73 -24.55 25.42
CA GLY A 244 -54.49 -23.10 25.39
C GLY A 244 -54.21 -22.45 26.75
N ALA A 245 -54.16 -23.21 27.83
CA ALA A 245 -54.03 -22.66 29.19
C ALA A 245 -52.60 -22.21 29.50
N GLN A 246 -51.61 -22.89 28.94
CA GLN A 246 -50.20 -22.55 29.02
C GLN A 246 -49.62 -22.41 27.61
N SER A 247 -48.60 -21.57 27.46
CA SER A 247 -47.86 -21.42 26.21
C SER A 247 -46.38 -21.39 26.49
N TYR A 248 -45.61 -22.18 25.73
CA TYR A 248 -44.16 -22.31 25.87
C TYR A 248 -43.45 -21.96 24.56
N VAL A 249 -42.26 -21.41 24.69
CA VAL A 249 -41.27 -21.27 23.61
C VAL A 249 -39.92 -21.76 24.10
N LEU A 250 -39.10 -22.28 23.20
CA LEU A 250 -37.75 -22.73 23.50
C LEU A 250 -36.73 -21.94 22.67
N THR A 251 -35.56 -21.70 23.23
CA THR A 251 -34.37 -21.24 22.51
C THR A 251 -33.29 -22.32 22.59
N ALA A 252 -32.40 -22.35 21.61
CA ALA A 252 -31.23 -23.23 21.60
C ALA A 252 -29.99 -22.41 21.98
N VAL A 253 -29.07 -23.02 22.75
CA VAL A 253 -27.80 -22.37 23.09
C VAL A 253 -26.64 -23.19 22.54
N ASN A 254 -25.81 -22.55 21.74
CA ASN A 254 -24.59 -23.16 21.20
C ASN A 254 -23.50 -23.16 22.28
N GLU A 255 -22.88 -24.31 22.55
CA GLU A 255 -21.85 -24.41 23.60
C GLU A 255 -20.54 -23.71 23.25
N GLU A 256 -20.19 -23.67 21.96
CA GLU A 256 -18.91 -23.13 21.50
C GLU A 256 -18.94 -21.59 21.43
N SER A 257 -19.98 -21.03 20.83
CA SER A 257 -20.13 -19.57 20.72
C SER A 257 -20.81 -18.92 21.94
N GLY A 258 -21.49 -19.71 22.77
CA GLY A 258 -22.37 -19.21 23.83
C GLY A 258 -23.59 -18.45 23.31
N GLU A 259 -23.87 -18.51 22.00
CA GLU A 259 -24.97 -17.78 21.38
C GLU A 259 -26.32 -18.45 21.64
N GLU A 260 -27.29 -17.66 22.08
CA GLU A 260 -28.69 -18.06 22.21
C GLU A 260 -29.47 -17.70 20.93
N SER A 261 -30.25 -18.66 20.42
CA SER A 261 -31.11 -18.43 19.26
C SER A 261 -32.38 -17.66 19.59
N LEU A 262 -33.11 -17.24 18.55
CA LEU A 262 -34.46 -16.69 18.72
C LEU A 262 -35.42 -17.75 19.25
N ALA A 263 -36.50 -17.28 19.89
CA ALA A 263 -37.57 -18.16 20.35
C ALA A 263 -38.17 -18.98 19.19
N SER A 264 -38.44 -20.26 19.46
CA SER A 264 -39.22 -21.13 18.59
C SER A 264 -40.64 -20.58 18.37
N ALA A 265 -41.37 -21.16 17.42
CA ALA A 265 -42.83 -21.03 17.42
C ALA A 265 -43.41 -21.53 18.75
N ALA A 266 -44.45 -20.86 19.24
CA ALA A 266 -45.08 -21.19 20.51
C ALA A 266 -45.86 -22.50 20.44
N VAL A 267 -45.80 -23.29 21.51
CA VAL A 267 -46.62 -24.49 21.70
C VAL A 267 -47.56 -24.29 22.88
N GLY A 268 -48.82 -24.66 22.69
CA GLY A 268 -49.85 -24.60 23.73
C GLY A 268 -49.96 -25.91 24.49
N ALA A 269 -50.20 -25.81 25.80
CA ALA A 269 -50.55 -26.94 26.65
C ALA A 269 -51.82 -26.67 27.47
N ALA A 270 -52.55 -27.73 27.82
CA ALA A 270 -53.80 -27.64 28.58
C ALA A 270 -53.56 -27.35 30.08
N ASP A 271 -52.36 -27.63 30.58
CA ASP A 271 -51.99 -27.48 31.99
C ASP A 271 -50.48 -27.20 32.14
N ALA A 272 -50.07 -26.87 33.37
CA ALA A 272 -48.67 -26.64 33.74
C ALA A 272 -47.96 -27.91 34.24
N LEU A 273 -48.43 -29.09 33.80
CA LEU A 273 -47.86 -30.41 34.09
C LEU A 273 -47.45 -31.17 32.82
N SER A 274 -47.73 -30.58 31.66
CA SER A 274 -47.46 -31.15 30.35
C SER A 274 -45.97 -31.21 30.05
N SER A 275 -45.56 -32.23 29.28
CA SER A 275 -44.20 -32.37 28.78
C SER A 275 -44.09 -31.77 27.37
N ILE A 276 -43.08 -30.94 27.14
CA ILE A 276 -42.79 -30.28 25.87
C ILE A 276 -41.60 -30.98 25.22
N SER A 277 -41.84 -31.67 24.11
CA SER A 277 -40.80 -32.22 23.24
C SER A 277 -40.46 -31.25 22.11
N PHE A 278 -39.30 -31.41 21.48
CA PHE A 278 -38.80 -30.57 20.40
C PHE A 278 -37.75 -31.33 19.59
N SER A 279 -37.43 -30.83 18.40
CA SER A 279 -36.33 -31.33 17.57
C SER A 279 -35.02 -30.65 17.98
N PRO A 280 -33.96 -31.41 18.33
CA PRO A 280 -32.66 -30.84 18.64
C PRO A 280 -32.05 -30.05 17.48
N VAL A 281 -31.39 -28.93 17.80
CA VAL A 281 -30.60 -28.10 16.90
C VAL A 281 -29.14 -28.57 16.95
N ALA A 282 -28.49 -28.68 15.79
CA ALA A 282 -27.10 -29.10 15.69
C ALA A 282 -26.17 -28.14 16.47
N GLY A 283 -25.18 -28.69 17.19
CA GLY A 283 -24.24 -27.91 18.00
C GLY A 283 -24.80 -27.36 19.32
N CYS A 284 -26.06 -27.66 19.66
CA CYS A 284 -26.71 -27.19 20.89
C CYS A 284 -27.01 -28.36 21.81
N THR A 285 -26.51 -28.31 23.05
CA THR A 285 -26.68 -29.40 24.05
C THR A 285 -27.74 -29.09 25.10
N TYR A 286 -28.12 -27.83 25.26
CA TYR A 286 -29.19 -27.39 26.14
C TYR A 286 -30.06 -26.29 25.52
N TYR A 287 -31.28 -26.21 26.05
CA TYR A 287 -32.35 -25.34 25.55
C TYR A 287 -32.96 -24.61 26.73
N ASN A 288 -33.13 -23.29 26.63
CA ASN A 288 -33.87 -22.54 27.61
C ASN A 288 -35.37 -22.63 27.28
N VAL A 289 -36.18 -22.89 28.29
CA VAL A 289 -37.64 -23.00 28.16
C VAL A 289 -38.25 -21.78 28.81
N TYR A 290 -39.15 -21.13 28.08
CA TYR A 290 -39.89 -19.97 28.56
C TYR A 290 -41.38 -20.23 28.53
N LYS A 291 -42.09 -19.68 29.51
CA LYS A 291 -43.54 -19.85 29.69
C LYS A 291 -44.21 -18.48 29.70
N LEU A 292 -45.31 -18.35 28.96
CA LEU A 292 -46.06 -17.11 28.83
C LEU A 292 -46.78 -16.76 30.13
N ARG A 293 -46.62 -15.53 30.61
CA ARG A 293 -47.40 -14.96 31.71
C ARG A 293 -47.66 -13.49 31.44
N ASN A 294 -48.93 -13.10 31.45
CA ASN A 294 -49.36 -11.71 31.23
C ASN A 294 -48.75 -11.07 29.97
N GLY A 295 -48.63 -11.84 28.88
CA GLY A 295 -48.09 -11.38 27.60
C GLY A 295 -46.57 -11.42 27.45
N ILE A 296 -45.82 -11.83 28.50
CA ILE A 296 -44.35 -11.91 28.48
C ILE A 296 -43.92 -13.36 28.72
N TYR A 297 -43.00 -13.86 27.91
CA TYR A 297 -42.37 -15.17 28.12
C TYR A 297 -41.24 -15.04 29.14
N GLY A 298 -41.37 -15.69 30.30
CA GLY A 298 -40.33 -15.73 31.33
C GLY A 298 -39.71 -17.12 31.47
N PHE A 299 -38.45 -17.17 31.86
CA PHE A 299 -37.66 -18.40 31.98
C PHE A 299 -38.26 -19.34 33.03
N VAL A 300 -38.36 -20.64 32.70
CA VAL A 300 -38.85 -21.69 33.63
C VAL A 300 -37.89 -22.86 33.79
N GLY A 301 -36.86 -22.98 32.96
CA GLY A 301 -35.85 -24.01 33.13
C GLY A 301 -35.04 -24.33 31.88
N ARG A 302 -34.14 -25.31 32.02
CA ARG A 302 -33.31 -25.84 30.94
C ARG A 302 -33.56 -27.32 30.73
N VAL A 303 -33.46 -27.74 29.48
CA VAL A 303 -33.56 -29.15 29.08
C VAL A 303 -32.39 -29.51 28.15
N LYS A 304 -31.88 -30.74 28.27
CA LYS A 304 -30.81 -31.24 27.39
C LYS A 304 -31.35 -31.67 26.03
N ALA A 305 -30.49 -31.64 25.01
CA ALA A 305 -30.80 -32.18 23.70
C ALA A 305 -31.31 -33.64 23.81
N GLY A 306 -32.43 -33.94 23.14
CA GLY A 306 -33.04 -35.27 23.14
C GLY A 306 -33.95 -35.58 24.33
N SER A 307 -34.08 -34.67 25.30
CA SER A 307 -35.04 -34.78 26.40
C SER A 307 -36.24 -33.88 26.19
N ALA A 308 -37.38 -34.21 26.80
CA ALA A 308 -38.53 -33.32 26.89
C ALA A 308 -38.48 -32.51 28.20
N PHE A 309 -39.01 -31.28 28.18
CA PHE A 309 -39.17 -30.47 29.39
C PHE A 309 -40.52 -30.77 30.02
N THR A 310 -40.56 -31.26 31.25
CA THR A 310 -41.81 -31.45 31.99
C THR A 310 -41.97 -30.32 32.99
N ASP A 311 -43.04 -29.52 32.84
CA ASP A 311 -43.37 -28.47 33.80
C ASP A 311 -43.90 -29.10 35.10
N SER A 312 -43.50 -28.55 36.25
CA SER A 312 -43.97 -28.92 37.58
C SER A 312 -44.73 -27.76 38.23
N ASN A 313 -45.45 -27.00 37.41
CA ASN A 313 -46.09 -25.73 37.75
C ASN A 313 -45.09 -24.64 38.18
N ILE A 314 -43.97 -24.54 37.46
CA ILE A 314 -42.93 -23.54 37.69
C ILE A 314 -43.48 -22.16 37.30
N ALA A 315 -43.26 -21.17 38.17
CA ALA A 315 -43.58 -19.79 37.90
C ALA A 315 -42.51 -19.19 36.96
N PRO A 316 -42.90 -18.52 35.85
CA PRO A 316 -41.93 -17.92 34.93
C PRO A 316 -41.25 -16.70 35.53
N ASP A 317 -39.92 -16.64 35.41
CA ASP A 317 -39.10 -15.49 35.72
C ASP A 317 -39.14 -14.48 34.57
N THR A 318 -39.90 -13.41 34.72
CA THR A 318 -40.05 -12.37 33.70
C THR A 318 -38.91 -11.35 33.69
N SER A 319 -37.90 -11.51 34.57
CA SER A 319 -36.64 -10.77 34.44
C SER A 319 -35.69 -11.42 33.44
N ASP A 320 -36.00 -12.64 33.01
CA ASP A 320 -35.22 -13.41 32.05
C ASP A 320 -36.09 -13.86 30.88
N THR A 321 -36.01 -13.14 29.76
CA THR A 321 -36.88 -13.32 28.59
C THR A 321 -36.10 -13.83 27.39
N PRO A 322 -36.76 -14.49 26.41
CA PRO A 322 -36.06 -14.97 25.23
C PRO A 322 -35.55 -13.79 24.38
N PRO A 323 -34.42 -13.93 23.66
CA PRO A 323 -33.90 -12.88 22.82
C PRO A 323 -34.89 -12.45 21.74
N GLN A 324 -35.06 -11.14 21.59
CA GLN A 324 -35.84 -10.52 20.52
C GLN A 324 -34.92 -10.12 19.36
N GLN A 325 -35.32 -10.50 18.15
CA GLN A 325 -34.58 -10.14 16.95
C GLN A 325 -34.57 -8.63 16.75
N ARG A 326 -33.38 -8.10 16.48
CA ARG A 326 -33.22 -6.72 16.04
C ARG A 326 -32.21 -6.67 14.91
N ASN A 327 -32.56 -5.98 13.84
CA ASN A 327 -31.63 -5.67 12.75
C ASN A 327 -31.68 -4.15 12.51
N PRO A 328 -30.70 -3.39 13.03
CA PRO A 328 -30.65 -1.95 12.84
C PRO A 328 -30.32 -1.54 11.40
N PHE A 329 -29.96 -2.48 10.52
CA PHE A 329 -29.43 -2.24 9.18
C PHE A 329 -30.24 -2.92 8.07
N ALA A 330 -31.55 -3.09 8.28
CA ALA A 330 -32.41 -3.92 7.44
C ALA A 330 -32.71 -3.32 6.04
N ALA A 331 -32.58 -2.00 5.86
CA ALA A 331 -32.99 -1.33 4.63
C ALA A 331 -32.07 -0.16 4.26
N ALA A 332 -32.22 0.35 3.03
CA ALA A 332 -31.54 1.56 2.58
C ALA A 332 -31.85 2.76 3.52
N GLY A 333 -30.85 3.60 3.76
CA GLY A 333 -30.89 4.68 4.75
C GLY A 333 -30.60 4.23 6.19
N ASP A 334 -30.69 2.92 6.47
CA ASP A 334 -30.31 2.32 7.75
C ASP A 334 -28.94 1.65 7.68
N TRP A 335 -28.20 1.71 6.57
CA TRP A 335 -26.90 1.04 6.49
C TRP A 335 -25.78 1.85 7.17
N PRO A 336 -24.87 1.18 7.91
CA PRO A 336 -23.84 1.86 8.67
C PRO A 336 -22.75 2.43 7.75
N GLY A 337 -22.22 3.58 8.13
CA GLY A 337 -21.15 4.27 7.43
C GLY A 337 -19.76 3.82 7.86
N CYS A 338 -19.58 3.33 9.10
CA CYS A 338 -18.31 2.79 9.58
C CYS A 338 -18.49 1.69 10.64
N SER A 339 -17.41 0.95 10.91
CA SER A 339 -17.37 -0.12 11.91
C SER A 339 -15.98 -0.21 12.57
N THR A 340 -15.90 -0.87 13.73
CA THR A 340 -14.65 -1.35 14.36
C THR A 340 -14.96 -2.48 15.35
N TRP A 341 -13.95 -3.21 15.82
CA TRP A 341 -14.07 -4.07 17.00
C TRP A 341 -13.53 -3.36 18.24
N HIS A 342 -14.20 -3.55 19.38
CA HIS A 342 -13.77 -3.05 20.69
C HIS A 342 -14.47 -3.84 21.81
N ASP A 343 -13.72 -4.24 22.85
CA ASP A 343 -14.21 -4.96 24.03
C ASP A 343 -15.13 -6.16 23.72
N GLY A 344 -14.67 -7.03 22.81
CA GLY A 344 -15.42 -8.25 22.46
C GLY A 344 -16.72 -7.99 21.70
N ARG A 345 -16.94 -6.80 21.15
CA ARG A 345 -18.09 -6.46 20.31
C ARG A 345 -17.67 -5.87 18.99
N GLN A 346 -18.50 -6.05 17.96
CA GLN A 346 -18.37 -5.28 16.72
C GLN A 346 -19.28 -4.06 16.82
N TRP A 347 -18.69 -2.90 16.67
CA TRP A 347 -19.35 -1.61 16.68
C TRP A 347 -19.58 -1.14 15.26
N PHE A 348 -20.72 -0.50 15.06
CA PHE A 348 -21.14 0.14 13.83
C PHE A 348 -21.65 1.54 14.16
N ALA A 349 -21.49 2.48 13.25
CA ALA A 349 -21.96 3.83 13.46
C ALA A 349 -22.47 4.48 12.19
N ARG A 350 -23.28 5.53 12.42
CA ARG A 350 -23.78 6.47 11.43
C ARG A 350 -24.56 5.82 10.30
N THR A 351 -25.87 5.90 10.40
CA THR A 351 -26.80 5.66 9.28
C THR A 351 -27.36 7.00 8.80
N ASP A 352 -28.06 7.05 7.67
CA ASP A 352 -28.66 8.30 7.20
C ASP A 352 -29.76 8.78 8.15
N LYS A 353 -30.46 7.85 8.81
CA LYS A 353 -31.47 8.16 9.84
C LYS A 353 -30.90 8.37 11.25
N GLY A 354 -29.70 7.87 11.51
CA GLY A 354 -29.02 7.94 12.80
C GLY A 354 -27.57 8.38 12.64
N PRO A 355 -27.29 9.64 12.22
CA PRO A 355 -25.95 10.09 11.91
C PRO A 355 -25.01 10.10 13.14
N GLN A 356 -25.57 10.18 14.35
CA GLN A 356 -24.87 10.23 15.63
C GLN A 356 -25.01 8.96 16.47
N THR A 357 -25.57 7.91 15.89
CA THR A 357 -25.91 6.68 16.60
C THR A 357 -24.82 5.62 16.39
N LEU A 358 -24.57 4.89 17.48
CA LEU A 358 -23.66 3.77 17.60
C LEU A 358 -24.48 2.52 17.93
N TRP A 359 -24.15 1.42 17.27
CA TRP A 359 -24.70 0.10 17.54
C TRP A 359 -23.56 -0.88 17.80
N ALA A 360 -23.62 -1.63 18.90
CA ALA A 360 -22.69 -2.71 19.15
C ALA A 360 -23.42 -4.05 19.10
N SER A 361 -22.81 -5.06 18.51
CA SER A 361 -23.27 -6.44 18.56
C SER A 361 -23.36 -6.94 20.00
N GLN A 362 -23.99 -8.11 20.19
CA GLN A 362 -23.78 -8.90 21.40
C GLN A 362 -22.29 -9.19 21.61
N SER A 363 -21.92 -9.43 22.87
CA SER A 363 -20.55 -9.81 23.23
C SER A 363 -20.18 -11.15 22.58
N ALA A 364 -18.99 -11.24 21.99
CA ALA A 364 -18.45 -12.36 21.22
C ALA A 364 -19.25 -12.80 19.98
N ASN A 365 -20.49 -12.33 19.80
CA ASN A 365 -21.38 -12.69 18.69
C ASN A 365 -21.58 -11.49 17.75
N PHE A 366 -20.57 -11.24 16.90
CA PHE A 366 -20.41 -10.00 16.13
C PHE A 366 -21.52 -9.65 15.12
N ARG A 367 -22.34 -10.63 14.73
CA ARG A 367 -23.46 -10.44 13.80
C ARG A 367 -24.82 -10.45 14.50
N ASN A 368 -24.84 -10.77 15.79
CA ASN A 368 -26.07 -10.85 16.56
C ASN A 368 -26.37 -9.49 17.20
N MET A 369 -27.49 -8.89 16.78
CA MET A 369 -27.93 -7.58 17.24
C MET A 369 -29.15 -7.66 18.18
N SER A 370 -29.51 -8.88 18.62
CA SER A 370 -30.67 -9.18 19.45
C SER A 370 -30.55 -8.61 20.86
N VAL A 371 -31.71 -8.36 21.48
CA VAL A 371 -31.84 -7.79 22.82
C VAL A 371 -32.88 -8.56 23.63
N SER A 372 -32.75 -8.50 24.95
CA SER A 372 -33.70 -9.07 25.91
C SER A 372 -34.48 -7.96 26.62
N GLU A 373 -35.63 -8.28 27.21
CA GLU A 373 -36.46 -7.36 27.97
C GLU A 373 -36.78 -7.95 29.36
N PRO A 374 -36.19 -7.47 30.48
CA PRO A 374 -35.17 -6.42 30.60
C PRO A 374 -33.82 -6.77 29.93
N THR A 375 -33.05 -5.73 29.60
CA THR A 375 -31.77 -5.89 28.89
C THR A 375 -30.71 -6.58 29.77
N ARG A 376 -30.02 -7.56 29.19
CA ARG A 376 -28.89 -8.28 29.80
C ARG A 376 -27.55 -7.61 29.44
N ASP A 377 -26.51 -7.86 30.22
CA ASP A 377 -25.19 -7.27 29.99
C ASP A 377 -24.55 -7.68 28.66
N SER A 378 -24.85 -8.87 28.14
CA SER A 378 -24.33 -9.35 26.85
C SER A 378 -25.10 -8.84 25.64
N ASP A 379 -26.28 -8.23 25.83
CA ASP A 379 -27.17 -7.79 24.74
C ASP A 379 -26.52 -6.73 23.85
N ALA A 380 -27.06 -6.55 22.65
CA ALA A 380 -26.61 -5.54 21.71
C ALA A 380 -26.89 -4.11 22.20
N ILE A 381 -25.96 -3.19 21.97
CA ILE A 381 -26.00 -1.82 22.49
C ILE A 381 -26.51 -0.87 21.41
N THR A 382 -27.32 0.13 21.79
CA THR A 382 -27.63 1.28 20.93
C THR A 382 -27.50 2.56 21.73
N ARG A 383 -26.65 3.47 21.26
CA ARG A 383 -26.38 4.75 21.93
C ARG A 383 -26.28 5.87 20.91
N THR A 384 -26.92 7.00 21.18
CA THR A 384 -26.82 8.21 20.36
C THR A 384 -26.06 9.27 21.13
N ILE A 385 -25.12 9.93 20.48
CA ILE A 385 -24.38 11.06 21.07
C ILE A 385 -25.39 12.18 21.39
N ALA A 386 -25.39 12.66 22.64
CA ALA A 386 -26.13 13.85 23.03
C ALA A 386 -25.25 15.09 22.84
N SER A 387 -25.51 15.88 21.80
CA SER A 387 -24.79 17.13 21.51
C SER A 387 -25.72 18.24 21.03
N ARG A 388 -25.23 19.49 21.04
CA ARG A 388 -25.99 20.68 20.58
C ARG A 388 -26.21 20.70 19.07
N GLU A 389 -25.24 20.18 18.31
CA GLU A 389 -25.26 20.11 16.85
C GLU A 389 -25.24 18.66 16.39
N VAL A 390 -25.86 18.38 15.24
CA VAL A 390 -25.83 17.05 14.63
C VAL A 390 -24.52 16.88 13.85
N ASN A 391 -23.57 16.16 14.44
CA ASN A 391 -22.27 15.84 13.85
C ASN A 391 -22.20 14.36 13.49
N GLU A 392 -22.18 14.02 12.20
CA GLU A 392 -22.14 12.62 11.76
C GLU A 392 -20.89 11.89 12.29
N VAL A 393 -21.04 10.64 12.73
CA VAL A 393 -19.89 9.78 13.05
C VAL A 393 -19.20 9.38 11.74
N ARG A 394 -17.88 9.64 11.66
CA ARG A 394 -17.07 9.36 10.48
C ARG A 394 -16.16 8.15 10.69
N PHE A 395 -15.56 8.00 11.86
CA PHE A 395 -14.70 6.85 12.16
C PHE A 395 -14.84 6.42 13.61
N LEU A 396 -14.67 5.11 13.83
CA LEU A 396 -14.49 4.51 15.14
C LEU A 396 -13.06 4.00 15.21
N LEU A 397 -12.38 4.19 16.34
CA LEU A 397 -11.02 3.73 16.53
C LEU A 397 -10.88 3.10 17.91
N SER A 398 -10.45 1.84 17.95
CA SER A 398 -10.15 1.14 19.19
C SER A 398 -8.70 1.36 19.61
N LEU A 399 -8.50 2.01 20.76
CA LEU A 399 -7.23 2.04 21.49
C LEU A 399 -7.49 1.48 22.91
N ASN A 400 -6.89 2.03 23.97
CA ASN A 400 -7.28 1.68 25.36
C ASN A 400 -8.68 2.16 25.76
N ALA A 401 -9.39 2.83 24.84
CA ALA A 401 -10.80 3.16 24.86
C ALA A 401 -11.31 3.23 23.41
N LEU A 402 -12.64 3.16 23.22
CA LEU A 402 -13.26 3.38 21.92
C LEU A 402 -13.36 4.88 21.64
N LEU A 403 -12.54 5.37 20.71
CA LEU A 403 -12.65 6.73 20.19
C LEU A 403 -13.69 6.79 19.09
N VAL A 404 -14.58 7.77 19.19
CA VAL A 404 -15.64 8.05 18.22
C VAL A 404 -15.38 9.41 17.60
N PHE A 405 -14.97 9.41 16.35
CA PHE A 405 -14.68 10.64 15.59
C PHE A 405 -15.91 11.07 14.79
N THR A 406 -16.37 12.29 15.04
CA THR A 406 -17.48 12.90 14.32
C THR A 406 -16.99 14.01 13.38
N SER A 407 -17.89 14.56 12.56
CA SER A 407 -17.59 15.72 11.71
C SER A 407 -17.16 16.98 12.47
N GLY A 408 -17.40 17.08 13.79
CA GLY A 408 -17.10 18.29 14.57
C GLY A 408 -16.47 18.06 15.95
N ALA A 409 -16.32 16.81 16.40
CA ALA A 409 -15.77 16.50 17.72
C ALA A 409 -15.21 15.08 17.82
N GLU A 410 -14.26 14.91 18.75
CA GLU A 410 -13.70 13.64 19.19
C GLU A 410 -14.37 13.23 20.50
N TRP A 411 -14.82 11.97 20.61
CA TRP A 411 -15.47 11.44 21.80
C TRP A 411 -14.79 10.16 22.28
N LYS A 412 -14.88 9.89 23.58
CA LYS A 412 -14.53 8.61 24.20
C LYS A 412 -15.82 7.88 24.58
N CYS A 413 -15.98 6.65 24.08
CA CYS A 413 -16.99 5.70 24.53
C CYS A 413 -16.33 4.74 25.54
N TRP A 414 -16.92 4.61 26.73
CA TRP A 414 -16.33 3.81 27.83
C TRP A 414 -17.36 3.38 28.88
N ALA A 415 -16.97 2.45 29.75
CA ALA A 415 -17.80 1.87 30.81
C ALA A 415 -17.82 2.67 32.14
N GLY A 416 -17.08 3.79 32.24
CA GLY A 416 -16.95 4.56 33.49
C GLY A 416 -15.69 4.23 34.32
N SER A 417 -15.12 3.04 34.13
CA SER A 417 -13.81 2.62 34.62
C SER A 417 -13.06 1.89 33.50
N GLN A 418 -11.73 1.87 33.56
CA GLN A 418 -10.89 1.14 32.59
C GLN A 418 -10.86 -0.37 32.83
N SER A 419 -11.22 -0.82 34.04
CA SER A 419 -11.36 -2.24 34.39
C SER A 419 -12.66 -2.87 33.88
N ASP A 420 -13.64 -2.04 33.53
CA ASP A 420 -15.01 -2.48 33.31
C ASP A 420 -15.25 -2.69 31.82
N VAL A 421 -15.97 -3.76 31.49
CA VAL A 421 -16.38 -4.05 30.11
C VAL A 421 -17.62 -3.23 29.77
N ILE A 422 -17.71 -2.77 28.53
CA ILE A 422 -18.89 -2.05 28.03
C ILE A 422 -20.10 -2.99 27.91
N THR A 423 -21.14 -2.71 28.69
CA THR A 423 -22.46 -3.33 28.66
C THR A 423 -23.53 -2.29 28.31
N PRO A 424 -24.74 -2.72 27.91
CA PRO A 424 -25.85 -1.80 27.69
C PRO A 424 -26.08 -0.85 28.87
N ALA A 425 -25.90 -1.29 30.12
CA ALA A 425 -26.16 -0.47 31.30
C ALA A 425 -25.11 0.63 31.57
N ASN A 426 -23.85 0.40 31.24
CA ASN A 426 -22.73 1.29 31.62
C ASN A 426 -22.07 2.03 30.43
N THR A 427 -22.67 2.03 29.23
CA THR A 427 -22.09 2.71 28.06
C THR A 427 -22.25 4.24 28.10
N ALA A 428 -21.17 4.98 28.31
CA ALA A 428 -21.15 6.44 28.32
C ALA A 428 -20.31 7.03 27.17
N LEU A 429 -20.73 8.20 26.66
CA LEU A 429 -20.03 8.97 25.63
C LEU A 429 -19.62 10.33 26.20
N LYS A 430 -18.32 10.64 26.18
CA LYS A 430 -17.78 11.92 26.69
C LYS A 430 -16.94 12.63 25.62
N PRO A 431 -17.12 13.95 25.42
CA PRO A 431 -16.31 14.71 24.47
C PRO A 431 -14.86 14.80 24.96
N GLN A 432 -13.91 14.79 24.03
CA GLN A 432 -12.47 14.89 24.27
C GLN A 432 -11.88 16.13 23.57
N GLY A 433 -12.43 16.49 22.41
CA GLY A 433 -12.10 17.68 21.65
C GLY A 433 -13.23 18.05 20.69
N TYR A 434 -13.13 19.25 20.11
CA TYR A 434 -14.11 19.80 19.15
C TYR A 434 -13.44 20.16 17.81
N SER A 435 -12.50 19.33 17.34
CA SER A 435 -11.85 19.56 16.04
C SER A 435 -12.60 18.88 14.89
N GLY A 436 -13.10 17.67 15.13
CA GLY A 436 -13.71 16.80 14.13
C GLY A 436 -12.68 16.13 13.22
N ILE A 437 -13.15 15.18 12.39
CA ILE A 437 -12.33 14.46 11.41
C ILE A 437 -12.88 14.62 9.99
N ALA A 438 -12.03 14.60 8.96
CA ALA A 438 -12.43 14.44 7.55
C ALA A 438 -12.88 13.01 7.24
N HIS A 439 -13.28 12.71 5.99
CA HIS A 439 -13.47 11.33 5.52
C HIS A 439 -12.13 10.66 5.13
N VAL A 440 -11.09 10.91 5.91
CA VAL A 440 -9.76 10.30 5.80
C VAL A 440 -9.54 9.47 7.08
N PRO A 441 -9.27 8.15 6.97
CA PRO A 441 -9.23 7.26 8.14
C PRO A 441 -8.12 7.65 9.11
N PRO A 442 -8.32 7.61 10.45
CA PRO A 442 -7.23 7.88 11.38
C PRO A 442 -6.12 6.81 11.28
N ILE A 443 -4.86 7.21 11.45
CA ILE A 443 -3.70 6.30 11.46
C ILE A 443 -3.26 6.08 12.90
N VAL A 444 -3.14 4.82 13.33
CA VAL A 444 -2.58 4.46 14.64
C VAL A 444 -1.05 4.45 14.57
N SER A 445 -0.41 5.09 15.55
CA SER A 445 1.03 5.06 15.74
C SER A 445 1.33 4.91 17.24
N GLY A 446 1.80 3.72 17.63
CA GLY A 446 1.94 3.34 19.04
C GLY A 446 0.60 3.45 19.79
N ASN A 447 0.60 4.17 20.91
CA ASN A 447 -0.60 4.46 21.71
C ASN A 447 -1.28 5.80 21.33
N SER A 448 -0.96 6.34 20.16
CA SER A 448 -1.52 7.59 19.64
C SER A 448 -2.17 7.38 18.27
N ALA A 449 -2.93 8.36 17.82
CA ALA A 449 -3.45 8.37 16.46
C ALA A 449 -3.20 9.73 15.79
N LEU A 450 -3.02 9.70 14.47
CA LEU A 450 -3.05 10.87 13.60
C LEU A 450 -4.41 10.95 12.92
N PHE A 451 -4.96 12.15 12.80
CA PHE A 451 -6.19 12.39 12.06
C PHE A 451 -6.18 13.73 11.31
N VAL A 452 -6.91 13.78 10.21
CA VAL A 452 -7.10 15.00 9.39
C VAL A 452 -8.38 15.69 9.82
N THR A 453 -8.33 16.99 10.12
CA THR A 453 -9.52 17.78 10.49
C THR A 453 -10.53 17.90 9.32
N PRO A 454 -11.80 18.28 9.55
CA PRO A 454 -12.85 18.26 8.52
C PRO A 454 -12.57 19.14 7.31
N SER A 455 -11.72 20.16 7.48
CA SER A 455 -11.27 21.03 6.39
C SER A 455 -10.41 20.31 5.35
N GLY A 456 -9.80 19.18 5.72
CA GLY A 456 -8.77 18.48 4.93
C GLY A 456 -7.39 19.14 4.99
N ARG A 457 -7.21 20.24 5.76
CA ARG A 457 -6.04 21.13 5.67
C ARG A 457 -5.13 21.13 6.90
N LYS A 458 -5.53 20.44 7.96
CA LYS A 458 -4.76 20.33 9.20
C LYS A 458 -4.71 18.88 9.64
N VAL A 459 -3.54 18.47 10.10
CA VAL A 459 -3.29 17.14 10.66
C VAL A 459 -3.02 17.31 12.15
N ARG A 460 -3.66 16.50 12.97
CA ARG A 460 -3.49 16.49 14.42
C ARG A 460 -3.08 15.12 14.89
N ASP A 461 -2.27 15.07 15.95
CA ASP A 461 -2.17 13.86 16.77
C ASP A 461 -3.24 13.86 17.86
N ILE A 462 -3.49 12.70 18.43
CA ILE A 462 -4.28 12.51 19.65
C ILE A 462 -3.68 11.36 20.45
N SER A 463 -3.47 11.59 21.74
CA SER A 463 -2.95 10.61 22.69
C SER A 463 -3.60 10.83 24.06
N TYR A 464 -3.60 9.79 24.88
CA TYR A 464 -4.09 9.91 26.24
C TYR A 464 -3.12 10.72 27.10
N ASP A 465 -3.63 11.77 27.74
CA ASP A 465 -2.93 12.61 28.71
C ASP A 465 -3.38 12.23 30.13
N LEU A 466 -2.45 11.68 30.91
CA LEU A 466 -2.69 11.26 32.29
C LEU A 466 -3.00 12.42 33.23
N GLY A 467 -2.41 13.60 33.02
CA GLY A 467 -2.61 14.76 33.90
C GLY A 467 -3.99 15.39 33.71
N ALA A 468 -4.50 15.36 32.48
CA ALA A 468 -5.82 15.88 32.13
C ALA A 468 -6.95 14.83 32.19
N ASP A 469 -6.62 13.54 32.34
CA ASP A 469 -7.54 12.39 32.16
C ASP A 469 -8.39 12.52 30.87
N ALA A 470 -7.71 12.87 29.78
CA ALA A 470 -8.35 13.21 28.52
C ALA A 470 -7.50 12.79 27.33
N TRP A 471 -8.16 12.50 26.22
CA TRP A 471 -7.51 12.37 24.93
C TRP A 471 -7.30 13.76 24.32
N ALA A 472 -6.04 14.16 24.22
CA ALA A 472 -5.65 15.47 23.71
C ALA A 472 -4.50 15.33 22.71
N GLY A 473 -4.27 16.38 21.93
CA GLY A 473 -3.13 16.42 21.01
C GLY A 473 -2.97 17.78 20.34
N ARG A 474 -1.96 17.88 19.48
CA ARG A 474 -1.47 19.11 18.86
C ARG A 474 -1.62 19.08 17.33
N ASP A 475 -1.55 20.27 16.73
CA ASP A 475 -1.44 20.40 15.27
C ASP A 475 0.00 20.09 14.84
N VAL A 476 0.18 19.01 14.09
CA VAL A 476 1.49 18.53 13.62
C VAL A 476 1.85 19.11 12.25
N GLY A 477 0.93 19.82 11.61
CA GLY A 477 1.16 20.52 10.34
C GLY A 477 1.51 22.00 10.49
N ILE A 478 1.49 22.55 11.72
CA ILE A 478 1.57 23.99 11.96
C ILE A 478 2.84 24.65 11.39
N LEU A 479 3.99 23.97 11.41
CA LEU A 479 5.25 24.49 10.89
C LEU A 479 5.32 24.46 9.35
N ALA A 480 4.49 23.64 8.71
CA ALA A 480 4.45 23.41 7.26
C ALA A 480 3.09 23.82 6.66
N GLY A 481 2.44 24.83 7.24
CA GLY A 481 1.08 25.24 6.87
C GLY A 481 0.90 25.57 5.38
N HIS A 482 1.95 26.05 4.70
CA HIS A 482 1.95 26.38 3.27
C HIS A 482 1.71 25.16 2.38
N LEU A 483 2.03 23.95 2.84
CA LEU A 483 1.76 22.71 2.10
C LEU A 483 0.26 22.41 1.96
N PHE A 484 -0.58 23.05 2.77
CA PHE A 484 -2.03 22.85 2.84
C PHE A 484 -2.83 24.09 2.40
N GLU A 485 -2.17 25.13 1.89
CA GLU A 485 -2.81 26.35 1.42
C GLU A 485 -3.61 26.11 0.12
N GLY A 486 -4.93 26.24 0.18
CA GLY A 486 -5.85 26.00 -0.94
C GLY A 486 -5.99 24.54 -1.35
N LYS A 487 -5.46 23.60 -0.56
CA LYS A 487 -5.38 22.18 -0.90
C LYS A 487 -5.83 21.29 0.26
N GLN A 488 -6.40 20.14 -0.04
CA GLN A 488 -6.87 19.18 0.97
C GLN A 488 -6.10 17.87 0.88
N ILE A 489 -5.93 17.16 2.00
CA ILE A 489 -5.54 15.75 2.00
C ILE A 489 -6.78 14.92 1.70
N GLU A 490 -6.72 14.12 0.64
CA GLU A 490 -7.83 13.25 0.20
C GLU A 490 -7.68 11.81 0.67
N GLU A 491 -6.44 11.33 0.77
CA GLU A 491 -6.12 9.97 1.18
C GLU A 491 -4.71 9.92 1.78
N TRP A 492 -4.42 8.92 2.60
CA TRP A 492 -3.08 8.69 3.11
C TRP A 492 -2.82 7.21 3.43
N ALA A 493 -1.55 6.84 3.57
CA ALA A 493 -1.12 5.50 3.98
C ALA A 493 0.14 5.59 4.84
N HIS A 494 0.29 4.70 5.81
CA HIS A 494 1.47 4.68 6.70
C HIS A 494 2.43 3.57 6.30
N ALA A 495 3.58 3.94 5.75
CA ALA A 495 4.71 3.04 5.55
C ALA A 495 5.54 3.01 6.84
N ARG A 496 5.27 2.01 7.70
CA ARG A 496 5.85 1.92 9.04
C ARG A 496 7.35 1.66 9.02
N ASP A 497 7.77 0.70 8.22
CA ASP A 497 9.17 0.30 8.12
C ASP A 497 9.74 0.63 6.74
N PRO A 498 10.97 1.16 6.65
CA PRO A 498 11.92 1.38 7.76
C PRO A 498 11.87 2.77 8.41
N ASP A 499 11.31 3.78 7.73
CA ASP A 499 11.46 5.19 8.12
C ASP A 499 10.19 5.81 8.75
N SER A 500 9.13 5.03 8.98
CA SER A 500 7.84 5.50 9.53
C SER A 500 7.31 6.77 8.85
N ILE A 501 7.02 6.66 7.55
CA ILE A 501 6.55 7.76 6.71
C ILE A 501 5.05 7.62 6.47
N VAL A 502 4.28 8.64 6.81
CA VAL A 502 2.90 8.80 6.38
C VAL A 502 2.88 9.51 5.03
N TRP A 503 2.37 8.83 4.01
CA TRP A 503 2.22 9.34 2.65
C TRP A 503 0.83 9.91 2.46
N CYS A 504 0.71 11.20 2.18
CA CYS A 504 -0.56 11.90 2.00
C CYS A 504 -0.76 12.30 0.54
N VAL A 505 -1.94 12.01 -0.03
CA VAL A 505 -2.35 12.48 -1.34
C VAL A 505 -3.09 13.80 -1.20
N ARG A 506 -2.57 14.83 -1.86
CA ARG A 506 -3.16 16.16 -1.88
C ARG A 506 -4.11 16.29 -3.08
N SER A 507 -5.13 17.13 -2.95
CA SER A 507 -6.18 17.34 -3.96
C SER A 507 -5.72 17.86 -5.34
N ASP A 508 -4.45 18.23 -5.48
CA ASP A 508 -3.81 18.60 -6.76
C ASP A 508 -2.90 17.51 -7.33
N GLY A 509 -2.88 16.32 -6.72
CA GLY A 509 -2.07 15.19 -7.16
C GLY A 509 -0.64 15.16 -6.63
N VAL A 510 -0.23 16.16 -5.85
CA VAL A 510 1.06 16.15 -5.15
C VAL A 510 0.99 15.22 -3.95
N MET A 511 2.04 14.44 -3.72
CA MET A 511 2.15 13.59 -2.54
C MET A 511 2.99 14.29 -1.47
N LEU A 512 2.59 14.22 -0.21
CA LEU A 512 3.39 14.70 0.92
C LEU A 512 3.93 13.48 1.69
N GLY A 513 5.18 13.55 2.10
CA GLY A 513 5.79 12.60 3.03
C GLY A 513 5.83 13.22 4.41
N PHE A 514 5.40 12.49 5.42
CA PHE A 514 5.46 12.93 6.81
C PHE A 514 6.16 11.86 7.65
N THR A 515 7.46 12.05 7.89
CA THR A 515 8.22 11.22 8.82
C THR A 515 7.79 11.59 10.23
N TYR A 516 7.14 10.63 10.90
CA TYR A 516 6.54 10.85 12.21
C TYR A 516 7.09 9.84 13.21
N LEU A 517 7.80 10.37 14.21
CA LEU A 517 8.25 9.62 15.37
C LEU A 517 8.16 10.48 16.63
N LYS A 518 7.05 10.31 17.35
CA LYS A 518 6.70 11.16 18.50
C LYS A 518 7.73 11.10 19.63
N GLU A 519 8.28 9.92 19.92
CA GLU A 519 9.25 9.67 20.99
C GLU A 519 10.57 10.43 20.84
N HIS A 520 10.99 10.70 19.61
CA HIS A 520 12.20 11.47 19.30
C HIS A 520 11.92 12.89 18.81
N ASP A 521 10.67 13.33 18.97
CA ASP A 521 10.15 14.62 18.52
C ASP A 521 10.41 14.90 17.02
N VAL A 522 10.28 13.89 16.15
CA VAL A 522 10.48 14.04 14.69
C VAL A 522 9.14 14.24 13.98
N TYR A 523 9.02 15.38 13.29
CA TYR A 523 7.83 15.82 12.56
C TYR A 523 8.26 16.46 11.25
N ALA A 524 8.76 15.64 10.33
CA ALA A 524 9.37 16.15 9.11
C ALA A 524 8.44 16.01 7.91
N TRP A 525 7.92 17.14 7.44
CA TRP A 525 7.16 17.21 6.20
C TRP A 525 8.07 17.37 4.99
N SER A 526 7.74 16.68 3.90
CA SER A 526 8.38 16.79 2.60
C SER A 526 7.36 16.73 1.48
N ARG A 527 7.71 17.29 0.33
CA ARG A 527 6.84 17.33 -0.85
C ARG A 527 7.38 16.40 -1.94
N HIS A 528 6.54 15.58 -2.55
CA HIS A 528 6.93 14.63 -3.59
C HIS A 528 6.07 14.84 -4.84
N VAL A 529 6.75 15.03 -5.96
CA VAL A 529 6.14 15.33 -7.26
C VAL A 529 6.66 14.33 -8.28
N THR A 530 5.75 13.90 -9.16
CA THR A 530 6.02 13.06 -10.33
C THR A 530 5.38 13.73 -11.55
N ASP A 531 5.70 13.29 -12.76
CA ASP A 531 4.91 13.68 -13.94
C ASP A 531 3.57 12.94 -13.90
N GLY A 532 2.53 13.64 -13.47
CA GLY A 532 1.20 13.08 -13.23
C GLY A 532 0.57 13.59 -11.94
N ALA A 533 -0.60 13.05 -11.63
CA ALA A 533 -1.30 13.29 -10.37
C ALA A 533 -1.49 11.95 -9.65
N VAL A 534 -1.00 11.87 -8.40
CA VAL A 534 -1.31 10.73 -7.53
C VAL A 534 -2.76 10.84 -7.08
N GLU A 535 -3.53 9.78 -7.27
CA GLU A 535 -4.97 9.75 -6.94
C GLU A 535 -5.28 8.75 -5.81
N SER A 536 -4.43 7.78 -5.51
CA SER A 536 -4.65 6.86 -4.38
C SER A 536 -3.33 6.29 -3.89
N VAL A 537 -3.25 5.99 -2.59
CA VAL A 537 -2.08 5.39 -1.95
C VAL A 537 -2.49 4.26 -1.02
N CYS A 538 -1.69 3.21 -0.98
CA CYS A 538 -1.90 2.06 -0.10
C CYS A 538 -0.54 1.50 0.34
N ALA A 539 -0.37 1.25 1.63
CA ALA A 539 0.86 0.69 2.19
C ALA A 539 0.57 -0.72 2.72
N ILE A 540 1.38 -1.70 2.30
CA ILE A 540 1.28 -3.09 2.76
C ILE A 540 2.66 -3.61 3.18
N GLN A 541 2.69 -4.53 4.13
CA GLN A 541 3.93 -5.22 4.49
C GLN A 541 4.33 -6.17 3.36
N GLU A 542 5.55 -6.04 2.84
CA GLU A 542 6.14 -7.01 1.93
C GLU A 542 7.52 -7.39 2.44
N ARG A 543 7.70 -8.66 2.80
CA ARG A 543 8.94 -9.16 3.39
C ARG A 543 9.31 -8.36 4.65
N ASN A 544 10.44 -7.65 4.63
CA ASN A 544 11.02 -6.88 5.72
C ASN A 544 10.72 -5.38 5.66
N GLU A 545 9.91 -4.90 4.71
CA GLU A 545 9.59 -3.48 4.56
C GLU A 545 8.10 -3.23 4.33
N THR A 546 7.62 -2.01 4.61
CA THR A 546 6.29 -1.59 4.18
C THR A 546 6.37 -0.94 2.80
N SER A 547 5.84 -1.62 1.78
CA SER A 547 5.82 -1.13 0.41
C SER A 547 4.63 -0.23 0.13
N LEU A 548 4.87 0.91 -0.52
CA LEU A 548 3.84 1.86 -0.94
C LEU A 548 3.41 1.57 -2.38
N TYR A 549 2.11 1.44 -2.59
CA TYR A 549 1.47 1.42 -3.90
C TYR A 549 0.75 2.73 -4.16
N LEU A 550 0.78 3.17 -5.42
CA LEU A 550 0.21 4.41 -5.88
C LEU A 550 -0.67 4.17 -7.11
N LEU A 551 -1.81 4.84 -7.17
CA LEU A 551 -2.55 5.04 -8.42
C LEU A 551 -2.18 6.41 -8.98
N VAL A 552 -1.64 6.47 -10.18
CA VAL A 552 -1.18 7.72 -10.80
C VAL A 552 -1.86 7.97 -12.14
N ARG A 553 -2.53 9.11 -12.27
CA ARG A 553 -3.12 9.59 -13.52
C ARG A 553 -2.10 10.40 -14.31
N ARG A 554 -1.94 10.09 -15.59
CA ARG A 554 -1.02 10.77 -16.50
C ARG A 554 -1.64 11.02 -17.87
N THR A 555 -0.96 11.82 -18.69
CA THR A 555 -1.24 11.93 -20.12
C THR A 555 -0.07 11.35 -20.90
N VAL A 556 -0.30 10.30 -21.69
CA VAL A 556 0.71 9.62 -22.53
C VAL A 556 0.15 9.52 -23.95
N GLY A 557 0.92 9.94 -24.96
CA GLY A 557 0.43 9.97 -26.35
C GLY A 557 -0.86 10.76 -26.57
N GLY A 558 -1.14 11.77 -25.73
CA GLY A 558 -2.39 12.54 -25.76
C GLY A 558 -3.59 11.87 -25.08
N GLN A 559 -3.43 10.65 -24.54
CA GLN A 559 -4.49 9.92 -23.83
C GLN A 559 -4.30 9.99 -22.31
N VAL A 560 -5.42 10.12 -21.59
CA VAL A 560 -5.41 9.99 -20.13
C VAL A 560 -5.28 8.52 -19.77
N VAL A 561 -4.28 8.19 -18.96
CA VAL A 561 -4.00 6.84 -18.46
C VAL A 561 -3.94 6.85 -16.95
N ARG A 562 -4.22 5.69 -16.34
CA ARG A 562 -4.09 5.46 -14.91
C ARG A 562 -3.29 4.20 -14.69
N HIS A 563 -2.14 4.34 -14.03
CA HIS A 563 -1.25 3.23 -13.75
C HIS A 563 -1.21 2.98 -12.26
N VAL A 564 -1.21 1.71 -11.88
CA VAL A 564 -0.79 1.30 -10.55
C VAL A 564 0.71 1.12 -10.55
N GLU A 565 1.35 1.65 -9.52
CA GLU A 565 2.80 1.65 -9.35
C GLU A 565 3.18 1.26 -7.93
N ARG A 566 4.34 0.64 -7.77
CA ARG A 566 4.91 0.26 -6.48
C ARG A 566 6.18 1.06 -6.26
N MET A 567 6.26 1.83 -5.17
CA MET A 567 7.51 2.48 -4.78
C MET A 567 8.58 1.41 -4.53
N ALA A 568 9.74 1.58 -5.16
CA ALA A 568 10.84 0.64 -5.00
C ALA A 568 11.51 0.79 -3.63
N SER A 569 12.18 -0.26 -3.16
CA SER A 569 12.93 -0.19 -1.91
C SER A 569 14.10 0.79 -2.02
N ARG A 570 14.32 1.53 -0.93
CA ARG A 570 15.54 2.32 -0.74
C ARG A 570 16.62 1.53 0.01
N GLN A 571 16.29 0.34 0.54
CA GLN A 571 17.22 -0.61 1.13
C GLN A 571 17.68 -1.60 0.06
N TRP A 572 19.00 -1.76 -0.11
CA TRP A 572 19.57 -2.72 -1.05
C TRP A 572 20.25 -3.83 -0.24
N ASP A 573 19.72 -5.04 -0.34
CA ASP A 573 20.20 -6.19 0.42
C ASP A 573 21.69 -6.47 0.15
N GLY A 574 22.49 -6.54 1.22
CA GLY A 574 23.83 -7.12 1.21
C GLY A 574 24.95 -6.37 0.47
N ARG A 575 24.66 -5.33 -0.33
CA ARG A 575 25.66 -4.47 -1.00
C ARG A 575 25.20 -3.00 -1.06
N PRO A 576 25.28 -2.25 0.04
CA PRO A 576 24.80 -0.87 0.12
C PRO A 576 25.50 0.11 -0.85
N GLU A 577 26.70 -0.24 -1.31
CA GLU A 577 27.48 0.46 -2.34
C GLU A 577 27.05 0.15 -3.79
N ASP A 578 26.12 -0.78 -4.00
CA ASP A 578 25.71 -1.21 -5.33
C ASP A 578 24.69 -0.26 -5.97
N VAL A 579 25.22 0.70 -6.73
CA VAL A 579 24.42 1.61 -7.57
C VAL A 579 23.52 0.86 -8.58
N HIS A 580 23.82 -0.39 -8.93
CA HIS A 580 22.99 -1.18 -9.84
C HIS A 580 21.63 -1.54 -9.24
N ALA A 581 21.48 -1.53 -7.92
CA ALA A 581 20.21 -1.82 -7.25
C ALA A 581 19.27 -0.60 -7.21
N ALA A 582 19.81 0.61 -7.31
CA ALA A 582 19.08 1.85 -7.17
C ALA A 582 17.92 2.00 -8.17
N TRP A 583 16.78 2.47 -7.69
CA TRP A 583 15.59 2.75 -8.49
C TRP A 583 15.18 4.20 -8.29
N CYS A 584 15.61 5.07 -9.20
CA CYS A 584 15.45 6.52 -9.09
C CYS A 584 14.72 7.11 -10.30
N VAL A 585 13.73 6.37 -10.82
CA VAL A 585 12.83 6.78 -11.92
C VAL A 585 11.41 6.35 -11.60
N ASP A 586 10.41 7.12 -12.05
CA ASP A 586 9.00 6.80 -11.85
C ASP A 586 8.41 6.01 -13.02
N SER A 587 7.39 5.20 -12.74
CA SER A 587 6.75 4.32 -13.72
C SER A 587 7.76 3.44 -14.47
N GLY A 588 8.85 3.06 -13.80
CA GLY A 588 10.01 2.46 -14.45
C GLY A 588 9.83 0.97 -14.77
N VAL A 589 10.68 0.50 -15.67
CA VAL A 589 10.86 -0.92 -15.98
C VAL A 589 12.35 -1.25 -15.95
N ARG A 590 12.68 -2.43 -15.40
CA ARG A 590 14.05 -2.93 -15.32
C ARG A 590 14.19 -4.25 -16.08
N TYR A 591 15.26 -4.35 -16.87
CA TYR A 591 15.84 -5.60 -17.30
C TYR A 591 16.97 -5.97 -16.34
N ASP A 592 17.00 -7.21 -15.86
CA ASP A 592 18.09 -7.76 -15.06
C ASP A 592 18.46 -9.14 -15.61
N GLY A 593 19.57 -9.20 -16.34
CA GLY A 593 20.10 -10.41 -16.95
C GLY A 593 21.17 -11.10 -16.12
N TRP A 594 21.49 -10.56 -14.93
CA TRP A 594 22.44 -11.15 -13.98
C TRP A 594 21.93 -12.48 -13.45
N ASN A 595 22.82 -13.47 -13.43
CA ASN A 595 22.53 -14.77 -12.88
C ASN A 595 22.35 -14.71 -11.36
N VAL A 596 21.22 -15.24 -10.89
CA VAL A 596 20.88 -15.31 -9.46
C VAL A 596 21.03 -16.72 -8.89
N ASP A 597 21.27 -17.72 -9.74
CA ASP A 597 21.40 -19.12 -9.35
C ASP A 597 22.88 -19.53 -9.37
N PRO A 598 23.52 -19.73 -8.20
CA PRO A 598 24.94 -20.07 -8.14
C PRO A 598 25.29 -21.41 -8.79
N ALA A 599 24.30 -22.29 -9.06
CA ALA A 599 24.52 -23.53 -9.78
C ALA A 599 24.67 -23.34 -11.30
N ARG A 600 24.29 -22.17 -11.83
CA ARG A 600 24.40 -21.83 -13.25
C ARG A 600 25.71 -21.12 -13.52
N THR A 601 26.62 -21.77 -14.24
CA THR A 601 27.94 -21.19 -14.53
C THR A 601 28.19 -21.10 -16.03
N LEU A 602 28.96 -20.08 -16.42
CA LEU A 602 29.56 -19.95 -17.74
C LEU A 602 31.08 -20.03 -17.62
N ALA A 603 31.71 -20.83 -18.47
CA ALA A 603 33.17 -20.87 -18.62
C ALA A 603 33.57 -20.51 -20.04
N MET A 604 34.68 -19.79 -20.18
CA MET A 604 35.31 -19.50 -21.47
C MET A 604 36.54 -20.38 -21.64
N ALA A 605 36.65 -21.09 -22.77
CA ALA A 605 37.83 -21.87 -23.13
C ALA A 605 38.44 -21.40 -24.45
N GLY A 606 39.75 -21.14 -24.46
CA GLY A 606 40.48 -20.63 -25.63
C GLY A 606 42.00 -20.60 -25.43
N THR A 607 42.73 -20.30 -26.50
CA THR A 607 44.20 -20.21 -26.52
C THR A 607 44.72 -18.79 -26.76
N VAL A 608 43.89 -17.88 -27.27
CA VAL A 608 44.20 -16.47 -27.49
C VAL A 608 43.13 -15.60 -26.81
N TRP A 609 43.57 -14.65 -26.00
CA TRP A 609 42.70 -13.86 -25.12
C TRP A 609 42.70 -12.37 -25.45
N GLN A 610 42.77 -12.05 -26.74
CA GLN A 610 42.73 -10.68 -27.27
C GLN A 610 41.34 -10.36 -27.81
N ALA A 611 41.01 -9.06 -27.92
CA ALA A 611 39.77 -8.62 -28.55
C ALA A 611 39.62 -9.23 -29.96
N GLY A 612 38.42 -9.71 -30.28
CA GLY A 612 38.09 -10.40 -31.54
C GLY A 612 38.45 -11.89 -31.60
N SER A 613 39.20 -12.41 -30.62
CA SER A 613 39.55 -13.84 -30.59
C SER A 613 38.31 -14.70 -30.30
N THR A 614 38.25 -15.87 -30.93
CA THR A 614 37.16 -16.83 -30.72
C THR A 614 37.46 -17.74 -29.53
N VAL A 615 36.48 -17.89 -28.65
CA VAL A 615 36.48 -18.78 -27.49
C VAL A 615 35.24 -19.68 -27.53
N THR A 616 35.29 -20.79 -26.80
CA THR A 616 34.11 -21.62 -26.53
C THR A 616 33.49 -21.18 -25.21
N LEU A 617 32.21 -20.83 -25.22
CA LEU A 617 31.40 -20.68 -24.02
C LEU A 617 30.76 -22.02 -23.67
N THR A 618 30.96 -22.45 -22.43
CA THR A 618 30.38 -23.67 -21.86
C THR A 618 29.45 -23.28 -20.72
N ALA A 619 28.18 -23.64 -20.85
CA ALA A 619 27.17 -23.49 -19.81
C ALA A 619 27.01 -24.77 -18.99
N ALA A 620 26.95 -24.64 -17.66
CA ALA A 620 26.66 -25.74 -16.75
C ALA A 620 25.51 -25.36 -15.82
N GLY A 621 24.57 -26.30 -15.59
CA GLY A 621 23.36 -26.07 -14.79
C GLY A 621 22.23 -25.35 -15.55
N HIS A 622 22.43 -25.00 -16.82
CA HIS A 622 21.42 -24.43 -17.71
C HIS A 622 21.75 -24.70 -19.19
N MET A 623 20.82 -24.39 -20.10
CA MET A 623 20.93 -24.66 -21.54
C MET A 623 20.56 -23.41 -22.37
N PRO A 624 21.43 -22.38 -22.43
CA PRO A 624 21.08 -21.07 -22.98
C PRO A 624 21.31 -20.95 -24.49
N PHE A 625 21.93 -21.95 -25.13
CA PHE A 625 22.41 -21.84 -26.50
C PHE A 625 21.49 -22.56 -27.49
N GLY A 626 21.35 -21.95 -28.67
CA GLY A 626 20.55 -22.44 -29.79
C GLY A 626 20.56 -21.43 -30.93
N PRO A 627 19.78 -21.64 -32.01
CA PRO A 627 19.78 -20.70 -33.14
C PRO A 627 19.49 -19.25 -32.74
N GLY A 628 18.60 -19.05 -31.77
CA GLY A 628 18.26 -17.72 -31.24
C GLY A 628 19.32 -17.08 -30.32
N SER A 629 20.35 -17.82 -29.89
CA SER A 629 21.42 -17.25 -29.05
C SER A 629 22.51 -16.55 -29.86
N VAL A 630 22.57 -16.72 -31.18
CA VAL A 630 23.55 -16.04 -32.03
C VAL A 630 23.37 -14.52 -31.95
N GLY A 631 24.48 -13.80 -31.72
CA GLY A 631 24.50 -12.37 -31.45
C GLY A 631 24.26 -11.99 -29.98
N SER A 632 23.86 -12.94 -29.12
CA SER A 632 23.70 -12.67 -27.68
C SER A 632 25.04 -12.33 -27.03
N LYS A 633 25.03 -11.37 -26.11
CA LYS A 633 26.22 -10.97 -25.35
C LYS A 633 26.14 -11.50 -23.93
N TYR A 634 27.27 -12.01 -23.45
CA TYR A 634 27.42 -12.47 -22.07
C TYR A 634 28.55 -11.70 -21.39
N ILE A 635 28.25 -11.10 -20.24
CA ILE A 635 29.22 -10.46 -19.36
C ILE A 635 29.64 -11.49 -18.31
N LEU A 636 30.93 -11.73 -18.13
CA LEU A 636 31.45 -12.59 -17.07
C LEU A 636 32.32 -11.75 -16.13
N ARG A 637 32.13 -11.91 -14.81
CA ARG A 637 32.88 -11.19 -13.77
C ARG A 637 33.55 -12.15 -12.80
N ASN A 638 34.75 -11.79 -12.37
CA ASN A 638 35.43 -12.40 -11.24
C ASN A 638 36.12 -11.32 -10.42
N GLY A 639 35.49 -10.89 -9.32
CA GLY A 639 35.92 -9.72 -8.55
C GLY A 639 35.82 -8.44 -9.38
N VAL A 640 36.94 -7.73 -9.51
CA VAL A 640 37.03 -6.49 -10.31
C VAL A 640 37.26 -6.73 -11.80
N PHE A 641 37.54 -7.98 -12.21
CA PHE A 641 37.82 -8.33 -13.60
C PHE A 641 36.54 -8.68 -14.33
N GLN A 642 36.38 -8.16 -15.55
CA GLN A 642 35.22 -8.39 -16.40
C GLN A 642 35.63 -8.58 -17.85
N VAL A 643 34.91 -9.44 -18.57
CA VAL A 643 34.96 -9.53 -20.04
C VAL A 643 33.56 -9.70 -20.60
N THR A 644 33.34 -9.27 -21.86
CA THR A 644 32.11 -9.54 -22.60
C THR A 644 32.43 -10.42 -23.79
N ALA A 645 31.63 -11.47 -23.99
CA ALA A 645 31.71 -12.38 -25.12
C ALA A 645 30.42 -12.33 -25.94
N THR A 646 30.55 -12.25 -27.26
CA THR A 646 29.43 -12.21 -28.21
C THR A 646 29.32 -13.55 -28.93
N VAL A 647 28.19 -14.24 -28.80
CA VAL A 647 27.95 -15.55 -29.44
C VAL A 647 27.91 -15.40 -30.97
N VAL A 648 28.70 -16.21 -31.67
CA VAL A 648 28.80 -16.24 -33.14
C VAL A 648 28.09 -17.45 -33.73
N SER A 649 28.14 -18.59 -33.05
CA SER A 649 27.40 -19.80 -33.44
C SER A 649 27.05 -20.65 -32.22
N SER A 650 25.90 -21.32 -32.26
CA SER A 650 25.56 -22.36 -31.29
C SER A 650 26.14 -23.69 -31.75
N VAL A 651 26.79 -24.43 -30.85
CA VAL A 651 27.29 -25.78 -31.13
C VAL A 651 26.24 -26.80 -30.71
N ASP A 652 25.76 -26.69 -29.47
CA ASP A 652 24.64 -27.43 -28.92
C ASP A 652 23.93 -26.57 -27.86
N SER A 653 23.09 -27.17 -27.01
CA SER A 653 22.35 -26.43 -25.99
C SER A 653 23.19 -25.92 -24.81
N ALA A 654 24.41 -26.45 -24.62
CA ALA A 654 25.35 -26.13 -23.54
C ALA A 654 26.65 -25.47 -24.04
N HIS A 655 26.94 -25.52 -25.35
CA HIS A 655 28.16 -24.97 -25.93
C HIS A 655 27.88 -23.99 -27.07
N ALA A 656 28.62 -22.88 -27.09
CA ALA A 656 28.58 -21.89 -28.16
C ALA A 656 29.98 -21.36 -28.49
N SER A 657 30.21 -21.02 -29.75
CA SER A 657 31.39 -20.25 -30.16
C SER A 657 31.10 -18.76 -29.99
N ALA A 658 32.02 -18.01 -29.37
CA ALA A 658 31.86 -16.59 -29.10
C ALA A 658 33.15 -15.80 -29.35
N ASN A 659 33.03 -14.54 -29.76
CA ASN A 659 34.15 -13.63 -29.88
C ASN A 659 34.27 -12.72 -28.65
N LEU A 660 35.50 -12.44 -28.23
CA LEU A 660 35.76 -11.51 -27.13
C LEU A 660 35.64 -10.06 -27.57
N ASP A 661 34.89 -9.24 -26.84
CA ASP A 661 34.75 -7.81 -27.13
C ASP A 661 35.99 -7.00 -26.68
N ALA A 662 36.77 -7.53 -25.74
CA ALA A 662 38.01 -6.97 -25.23
C ALA A 662 38.97 -8.11 -24.83
N ALA A 663 40.24 -7.80 -24.54
CA ALA A 663 41.16 -8.79 -24.00
C ALA A 663 40.63 -9.35 -22.67
N ALA A 664 40.64 -10.68 -22.50
CA ALA A 664 40.11 -11.34 -21.31
C ALA A 664 41.18 -11.40 -20.21
N PRO A 665 40.95 -10.84 -19.02
CA PRO A 665 41.88 -10.98 -17.89
C PRO A 665 42.06 -12.45 -17.47
N ASP A 666 43.25 -12.82 -16.99
CA ASP A 666 43.56 -14.21 -16.57
C ASP A 666 42.56 -14.76 -15.55
N ALA A 667 42.01 -13.89 -14.69
CA ALA A 667 41.01 -14.25 -13.68
C ALA A 667 39.68 -14.79 -14.24
N VAL A 668 39.39 -14.59 -15.53
CA VAL A 668 38.16 -15.07 -16.18
C VAL A 668 38.40 -16.12 -17.27
N GLN A 669 39.66 -16.51 -17.51
CA GLN A 669 40.04 -17.50 -18.52
C GLN A 669 39.95 -18.92 -17.97
N ASN A 670 39.26 -19.84 -18.64
CA ASN A 670 39.12 -21.26 -18.25
C ASN A 670 38.55 -21.49 -16.83
N VAL A 671 37.79 -20.52 -16.30
CA VAL A 671 37.16 -20.60 -14.98
C VAL A 671 35.64 -20.69 -15.16
N ALA A 672 34.99 -21.57 -14.40
CA ALA A 672 33.54 -21.59 -14.29
C ALA A 672 33.07 -20.43 -13.40
N ILE A 673 32.36 -19.47 -13.98
CA ILE A 673 31.93 -18.25 -13.32
C ILE A 673 30.43 -18.31 -13.09
N ALA A 674 30.00 -18.13 -11.84
CA ALA A 674 28.58 -17.98 -11.48
C ALA A 674 28.09 -16.52 -11.62
N ASP A 675 29.00 -15.55 -11.53
CA ASP A 675 28.72 -14.12 -11.67
C ASP A 675 28.79 -13.69 -13.15
N TRP A 676 27.73 -13.99 -13.88
CA TRP A 676 27.59 -13.64 -15.30
C TRP A 676 26.22 -13.00 -15.58
N ALA A 677 26.13 -12.25 -16.67
CA ALA A 677 24.87 -11.67 -17.13
C ALA A 677 24.66 -11.92 -18.63
N SER A 678 23.42 -12.24 -19.01
CA SER A 678 22.97 -12.02 -20.38
C SER A 678 22.78 -10.51 -20.58
N ALA A 679 23.49 -9.92 -21.53
CA ALA A 679 23.48 -8.50 -21.77
C ALA A 679 22.64 -8.15 -23.00
N THR A 680 21.90 -7.05 -22.91
CA THR A 680 21.07 -6.53 -23.99
C THR A 680 21.35 -5.04 -24.19
N ALA A 681 21.25 -4.56 -25.42
CA ALA A 681 21.24 -3.12 -25.71
C ALA A 681 19.81 -2.54 -25.74
N THR A 682 18.80 -3.40 -25.55
CA THR A 682 17.39 -3.06 -25.74
C THR A 682 16.61 -3.32 -24.47
N LEU A 683 16.05 -2.27 -23.88
CA LEU A 683 15.03 -2.39 -22.83
C LEU A 683 13.64 -2.40 -23.46
N ARG A 684 12.83 -3.40 -23.13
CA ARG A 684 11.48 -3.62 -23.65
C ARG A 684 10.45 -3.47 -22.53
N GLY A 685 9.16 -3.42 -22.89
CA GLY A 685 8.05 -3.37 -21.94
C GLY A 685 7.70 -1.95 -21.47
N LEU A 686 8.09 -0.93 -22.24
CA LEU A 686 7.85 0.49 -21.94
C LEU A 686 6.64 1.06 -22.69
N TRP A 687 5.72 0.20 -23.15
CA TRP A 687 4.56 0.59 -23.97
C TRP A 687 3.62 1.57 -23.24
N HIS A 688 3.61 1.57 -21.90
CA HIS A 688 2.84 2.51 -21.07
C HIS A 688 3.42 3.93 -21.06
N LEU A 689 4.63 4.13 -21.61
CA LEU A 689 5.34 5.40 -21.71
C LEU A 689 5.67 5.76 -23.17
N GLU A 690 4.91 5.26 -24.14
CA GLU A 690 5.14 5.50 -25.56
C GLU A 690 5.28 7.01 -25.89
N GLY A 691 6.30 7.36 -26.67
CA GLY A 691 6.59 8.74 -27.07
C GLY A 691 7.18 9.64 -25.97
N ARG A 692 7.48 9.09 -24.79
CA ARG A 692 8.07 9.86 -23.67
C ARG A 692 9.59 9.78 -23.69
N SER A 693 10.26 10.86 -23.29
CA SER A 693 11.70 10.86 -23.04
C SER A 693 11.97 10.35 -21.62
N LEU A 694 12.72 9.27 -21.49
CA LEU A 694 13.02 8.61 -20.22
C LEU A 694 14.46 8.82 -19.78
N ALA A 695 14.67 8.88 -18.47
CA ALA A 695 16.01 8.71 -17.91
C ALA A 695 16.38 7.23 -17.89
N VAL A 696 17.64 6.93 -18.20
CA VAL A 696 18.12 5.57 -18.39
C VAL A 696 19.41 5.36 -17.59
N VAL A 697 19.46 4.24 -16.86
CA VAL A 697 20.66 3.77 -16.17
C VAL A 697 20.99 2.37 -16.69
N ALA A 698 22.21 2.19 -17.19
CA ALA A 698 22.70 0.92 -17.72
C ALA A 698 23.94 0.50 -16.93
N ASP A 699 23.92 -0.68 -16.30
CA ASP A 699 24.94 -1.18 -15.39
C ASP A 699 25.45 -0.08 -14.45
N GLY A 700 24.51 0.61 -13.79
CA GLY A 700 24.84 1.62 -12.79
C GLY A 700 25.41 2.94 -13.34
N SER A 701 25.48 3.12 -14.66
CA SER A 701 25.94 4.35 -15.31
C SER A 701 24.78 5.08 -15.96
N VAL A 702 24.70 6.40 -15.78
CA VAL A 702 23.68 7.24 -16.42
C VAL A 702 23.93 7.30 -17.92
N GLN A 703 22.88 7.08 -18.71
CA GLN A 703 22.89 7.20 -20.16
C GLN A 703 22.17 8.50 -20.57
N PRO A 704 22.38 8.99 -21.80
CA PRO A 704 21.52 10.03 -22.37
C PRO A 704 20.05 9.61 -22.29
N ASN A 705 19.18 10.58 -22.05
CA ASN A 705 17.75 10.33 -22.07
C ASN A 705 17.33 9.76 -23.43
N ALA A 706 16.41 8.80 -23.41
CA ALA A 706 15.99 8.09 -24.61
C ALA A 706 14.47 8.19 -24.81
N LEU A 707 14.07 8.42 -26.05
CA LEU A 707 12.66 8.42 -26.45
C LEU A 707 12.15 6.98 -26.54
N VAL A 708 10.99 6.70 -25.94
CA VAL A 708 10.31 5.42 -26.14
C VAL A 708 9.70 5.37 -27.54
N ALA A 709 10.07 4.36 -28.30
CA ALA A 709 9.47 4.04 -29.59
C ALA A 709 9.13 2.55 -29.63
N ASN A 710 7.88 2.22 -29.94
CA ASN A 710 7.34 0.86 -29.98
C ASN A 710 7.58 0.08 -28.66
N GLY A 711 7.40 0.76 -27.52
CA GLY A 711 7.57 0.18 -26.19
C GLY A 711 9.01 -0.17 -25.83
N ILE A 712 9.98 0.44 -26.52
CA ILE A 712 11.41 0.11 -26.41
C ILE A 712 12.26 1.36 -26.20
N VAL A 713 13.35 1.19 -25.44
CA VAL A 713 14.49 2.11 -25.37
C VAL A 713 15.77 1.36 -25.71
N GLN A 714 16.64 1.98 -26.51
CA GLN A 714 17.96 1.46 -26.85
C GLN A 714 19.04 2.16 -26.03
N VAL A 715 20.03 1.41 -25.55
CA VAL A 715 21.24 1.94 -24.92
C VAL A 715 22.44 1.77 -25.84
N PRO A 716 23.43 2.68 -25.82
CA PRO A 716 24.57 2.64 -26.76
C PRO A 716 25.44 1.38 -26.65
N ARG A 717 25.47 0.73 -25.48
CA ARG A 717 26.23 -0.49 -25.21
C ARG A 717 25.36 -1.49 -24.47
N ALA A 718 25.47 -2.75 -24.84
CA ALA A 718 24.74 -3.82 -24.14
C ALA A 718 25.15 -3.87 -22.67
N ALA A 719 24.16 -4.00 -21.80
CA ALA A 719 24.33 -3.99 -20.36
C ALA A 719 23.61 -5.19 -19.73
N GLY A 720 24.14 -5.68 -18.61
CA GLY A 720 23.53 -6.77 -17.84
C GLY A 720 22.26 -6.31 -17.11
N ARG A 721 22.19 -5.02 -16.75
CA ARG A 721 21.02 -4.40 -16.13
C ARG A 721 20.71 -3.06 -16.77
N ILE A 722 19.45 -2.85 -17.14
CA ILE A 722 18.96 -1.56 -17.65
C ILE A 722 17.70 -1.16 -16.89
N LEU A 723 17.66 0.06 -16.36
CA LEU A 723 16.49 0.68 -15.78
C LEU A 723 16.14 1.92 -16.60
N ALA A 724 14.88 2.07 -16.99
CA ALA A 724 14.38 3.31 -17.56
C ALA A 724 13.01 3.67 -17.00
N GLY A 725 12.73 4.97 -16.91
CA GLY A 725 11.46 5.50 -16.44
C GLY A 725 11.43 7.03 -16.49
N ILE A 726 10.35 7.60 -15.98
CA ILE A 726 10.13 9.04 -15.93
C ILE A 726 11.16 9.67 -14.96
N PRO A 727 11.94 10.67 -15.39
CA PRO A 727 12.84 11.38 -14.50
C PRO A 727 12.09 12.28 -13.52
N TYR A 728 12.69 12.48 -12.34
CA TYR A 728 12.28 13.51 -11.39
C TYR A 728 13.52 14.17 -10.79
N VAL A 729 13.36 15.40 -10.29
CA VAL A 729 14.42 16.18 -9.64
C VAL A 729 14.16 16.23 -8.15
N CYS A 730 15.21 16.13 -7.35
CA CYS A 730 15.14 16.29 -5.90
C CYS A 730 15.91 17.56 -5.49
N ASP A 731 15.23 18.47 -4.80
CA ASP A 731 15.79 19.74 -4.34
C ASP A 731 15.68 19.84 -2.81
N LEU A 732 16.81 20.14 -2.17
CA LEU A 732 16.92 20.37 -0.74
C LEU A 732 17.56 21.75 -0.53
N GLU A 733 16.91 22.60 0.25
CA GLU A 733 17.41 23.96 0.53
C GLU A 733 17.38 24.21 2.04
N THR A 734 18.50 24.68 2.59
CA THR A 734 18.56 25.04 4.01
C THR A 734 17.75 26.29 4.30
N LEU A 735 17.33 26.48 5.55
CA LEU A 735 16.88 27.79 6.02
C LEU A 735 18.02 28.81 5.98
N ASN A 736 17.70 30.09 6.23
CA ASN A 736 18.73 31.13 6.34
C ASN A 736 19.71 30.72 7.45
N LEU A 737 21.01 30.72 7.13
CA LEU A 737 22.04 30.29 8.07
C LEU A 737 22.05 31.21 9.29
N GLU A 738 22.06 30.61 10.47
CA GLU A 738 21.99 31.31 11.75
C GLU A 738 22.93 30.64 12.75
N ASN A 739 23.57 31.43 13.62
CA ASN A 739 24.55 30.93 14.58
C ASN A 739 24.37 31.56 15.98
N GLY A 740 23.18 31.37 16.57
CA GLY A 740 22.88 31.84 17.93
C GLY A 740 22.82 33.37 18.05
N ALA A 741 23.09 33.87 19.27
CA ALA A 741 23.08 35.30 19.56
C ALA A 741 24.49 35.91 19.45
N PRO A 742 24.67 37.10 18.83
CA PRO A 742 23.63 37.93 18.21
C PRO A 742 23.17 37.36 16.86
N THR A 743 21.94 37.70 16.46
CA THR A 743 21.38 37.16 15.22
C THR A 743 22.20 37.55 13.99
N LEU A 744 22.29 36.64 13.02
CA LEU A 744 22.90 36.89 11.72
C LEU A 744 21.87 37.36 10.67
N GLN A 745 20.59 37.47 11.03
CA GLN A 745 19.59 38.05 10.14
C GLN A 745 19.92 39.52 9.83
N GLY A 746 19.70 39.91 8.58
CA GLY A 746 20.01 41.27 8.08
C GLY A 746 21.47 41.49 7.70
N ARG A 747 22.41 40.70 8.23
CA ARG A 747 23.82 40.75 7.84
C ARG A 747 24.06 40.05 6.51
N VAL A 748 25.03 40.54 5.76
CA VAL A 748 25.49 39.85 4.55
C VAL A 748 26.39 38.67 4.90
N LYS A 749 26.17 37.57 4.19
CA LYS A 749 26.79 36.26 4.39
C LYS A 749 27.42 35.83 3.08
N ARG A 750 28.61 35.25 3.16
CA ARG A 750 29.31 34.67 2.03
C ARG A 750 29.72 33.24 2.39
N VAL A 751 29.38 32.28 1.54
CA VAL A 751 29.80 30.89 1.68
C VAL A 751 30.71 30.54 0.52
N GLN A 752 31.97 30.23 0.82
CA GLN A 752 33.00 29.90 -0.18
C GLN A 752 33.14 28.40 -0.41
N GLU A 753 32.89 27.63 0.64
CA GLU A 753 33.06 26.18 0.67
C GLU A 753 31.89 25.58 1.43
N VAL A 754 31.42 24.44 0.95
CA VAL A 754 30.51 23.58 1.71
C VAL A 754 31.13 22.19 1.82
N VAL A 755 30.98 21.58 2.99
CA VAL A 755 31.24 20.15 3.16
C VAL A 755 29.90 19.45 3.29
N LEU A 756 29.59 18.56 2.35
CA LEU A 756 28.44 17.68 2.41
C LEU A 756 28.88 16.35 3.00
N ARG A 757 28.34 15.99 4.16
CA ARG A 757 28.48 14.63 4.67
C ARG A 757 27.44 13.76 4.00
N VAL A 758 27.88 12.86 3.13
CA VAL A 758 27.01 12.00 2.31
C VAL A 758 27.17 10.54 2.68
N ARG A 759 26.14 9.75 2.37
CA ARG A 759 26.15 8.29 2.49
C ARG A 759 25.58 7.68 1.22
N HIS A 760 26.23 6.67 0.65
CA HIS A 760 25.78 5.95 -0.54
C HIS A 760 25.20 6.89 -1.64
N THR A 761 25.97 7.90 -2.03
CA THR A 761 25.50 9.02 -2.87
C THR A 761 26.31 9.17 -4.15
N ARG A 762 25.68 9.58 -5.25
CA ARG A 762 26.36 10.02 -6.49
C ARG A 762 25.53 11.02 -7.28
N GLY A 763 26.17 11.93 -8.02
CA GLY A 763 25.50 12.86 -8.95
C GLY A 763 24.90 14.13 -8.32
N LEU A 764 25.20 14.43 -7.06
CA LEU A 764 24.72 15.66 -6.41
C LEU A 764 25.39 16.90 -6.99
N SER A 765 24.64 17.99 -7.04
CA SER A 765 25.15 19.34 -7.26
C SER A 765 24.77 20.25 -6.10
N VAL A 766 25.63 21.20 -5.76
CA VAL A 766 25.42 22.10 -4.61
C VAL A 766 25.85 23.53 -4.91
N GLY A 767 25.14 24.51 -4.34
CA GLY A 767 25.45 25.91 -4.53
C GLY A 767 24.60 26.86 -3.68
N PRO A 768 24.77 28.18 -3.84
CA PRO A 768 23.99 29.18 -3.12
C PRO A 768 22.50 29.23 -3.53
N ASP A 769 22.18 28.83 -4.76
CA ASP A 769 20.82 28.82 -5.30
C ASP A 769 20.67 27.83 -6.48
N ALA A 770 19.44 27.61 -6.92
CA ALA A 770 19.11 26.65 -7.98
C ALA A 770 19.71 26.96 -9.37
N GLY A 771 20.17 28.19 -9.62
CA GLY A 771 20.77 28.63 -10.88
C GLY A 771 22.30 28.59 -10.88
N ARG A 772 22.93 28.49 -9.71
CA ARG A 772 24.38 28.46 -9.54
C ARG A 772 24.79 27.23 -8.74
N LEU A 773 24.90 26.08 -9.41
CA LEU A 773 25.25 24.81 -8.79
C LEU A 773 26.60 24.30 -9.32
N VAL A 774 27.37 23.69 -8.43
CA VAL A 774 28.62 22.99 -8.74
C VAL A 774 28.40 21.50 -8.50
N GLU A 775 28.69 20.69 -9.50
CA GLU A 775 28.58 19.23 -9.42
C GLU A 775 29.67 18.66 -8.51
N ILE A 776 29.30 17.71 -7.64
CA ILE A 776 30.26 16.95 -6.86
C ILE A 776 30.99 15.99 -7.80
N LYS A 777 32.32 15.97 -7.71
CA LYS A 777 33.14 15.09 -8.54
C LYS A 777 32.75 13.61 -8.32
N GLU A 778 32.30 12.93 -9.37
CA GLU A 778 31.80 11.55 -9.24
C GLU A 778 32.90 10.48 -9.05
N ARG A 779 34.14 10.76 -9.46
CA ARG A 779 35.27 9.81 -9.39
C ARG A 779 36.47 10.41 -8.68
N SER A 780 37.14 9.63 -7.85
CA SER A 780 38.33 10.07 -7.13
C SER A 780 39.53 9.17 -7.38
N VAL A 781 39.44 7.90 -6.97
CA VAL A 781 40.57 6.96 -6.86
C VAL A 781 40.33 5.60 -7.52
N GLU A 782 39.19 5.39 -8.18
CA GLU A 782 38.84 4.10 -8.76
C GLU A 782 39.71 3.76 -9.99
N PRO A 783 40.20 2.50 -10.13
CA PRO A 783 40.96 2.06 -11.30
C PRO A 783 40.26 2.33 -12.63
N HIS A 784 41.06 2.49 -13.69
CA HIS A 784 40.51 2.62 -15.04
C HIS A 784 39.69 1.37 -15.40
N GLY A 785 38.44 1.56 -15.85
CA GLY A 785 37.51 0.48 -16.16
C GLY A 785 36.68 -0.06 -14.98
N ALA A 786 36.98 0.31 -13.72
CA ALA A 786 36.14 -0.05 -12.58
C ALA A 786 34.83 0.75 -12.54
N PRO A 787 33.71 0.17 -12.07
CA PRO A 787 32.45 0.88 -11.85
C PRO A 787 32.62 2.03 -10.85
N THR A 788 31.93 3.15 -11.08
CA THR A 788 31.91 4.26 -10.12
C THR A 788 31.03 3.92 -8.93
N VAL A 789 31.67 3.75 -7.77
CA VAL A 789 31.00 3.42 -6.50
C VAL A 789 30.27 4.62 -5.92
N LEU A 790 29.37 4.36 -4.96
CA LEU A 790 28.68 5.41 -4.24
C LEU A 790 29.59 6.03 -3.16
N ALA A 791 29.62 7.36 -3.07
CA ALA A 791 30.42 8.08 -2.09
C ALA A 791 29.80 8.00 -0.68
N THR A 792 30.65 7.79 0.33
CA THR A 792 30.30 7.88 1.76
C THR A 792 31.41 8.60 2.50
N GLY A 793 31.09 9.68 3.19
CA GLY A 793 32.06 10.54 3.85
C GLY A 793 31.80 12.03 3.58
N ASP A 794 32.87 12.82 3.72
CA ASP A 794 32.82 14.27 3.57
C ASP A 794 33.25 14.68 2.16
N GLU A 795 32.30 15.17 1.36
CA GLU A 795 32.55 15.74 0.03
C GLU A 795 32.71 17.26 0.15
N ARG A 796 33.90 17.76 -0.23
CA ARG A 796 34.22 19.19 -0.16
C ARG A 796 34.00 19.83 -1.52
N VAL A 797 33.16 20.87 -1.56
CA VAL A 797 32.82 21.58 -2.80
C VAL A 797 33.11 23.06 -2.62
N LEU A 798 33.94 23.59 -3.52
CA LEU A 798 34.15 25.02 -3.66
C LEU A 798 32.98 25.60 -4.45
N LEU A 799 32.30 26.57 -3.85
CA LEU A 799 31.16 27.24 -4.47
C LEU A 799 31.62 28.49 -5.21
N ASP A 800 30.78 29.04 -6.08
CA ASP A 800 30.94 30.41 -6.58
C ASP A 800 30.35 31.39 -5.55
N PRO A 801 31.19 32.05 -4.73
CA PRO A 801 30.71 32.72 -3.54
C PRO A 801 30.12 34.09 -3.85
N SER A 802 28.87 34.31 -3.46
CA SER A 802 28.24 35.64 -3.47
C SER A 802 27.85 36.11 -2.08
N TRP A 803 27.94 37.41 -1.85
CA TRP A 803 27.34 38.04 -0.68
C TRP A 803 25.81 38.02 -0.81
N SER A 804 25.13 37.49 0.20
CA SER A 804 23.67 37.44 0.27
C SER A 804 23.21 37.57 1.72
N THR A 805 21.98 38.01 1.96
CA THR A 805 21.42 38.12 3.32
C THR A 805 20.99 36.77 3.91
N SER A 806 20.79 35.75 3.07
CA SER A 806 20.29 34.44 3.48
C SER A 806 21.41 33.46 3.83
N GLY A 807 22.46 33.40 2.99
CA GLY A 807 23.54 32.43 3.08
C GLY A 807 23.11 30.98 2.84
N ARG A 808 21.94 30.73 2.24
CA ARG A 808 21.37 29.38 2.07
C ARG A 808 22.26 28.49 1.21
N ILE A 809 22.11 27.18 1.44
CA ILE A 809 22.70 26.13 0.62
C ILE A 809 21.60 25.36 -0.08
N PHE A 810 21.74 25.25 -1.40
CA PHE A 810 20.86 24.49 -2.28
C PHE A 810 21.58 23.24 -2.77
N VAL A 811 20.95 22.07 -2.60
CA VAL A 811 21.44 20.77 -3.03
C VAL A 811 20.43 20.17 -4.00
N ARG A 812 20.91 19.72 -5.17
CA ARG A 812 20.10 19.12 -6.22
C ARG A 812 20.60 17.74 -6.60
N GLN A 813 19.67 16.80 -6.74
CA GLN A 813 19.85 15.56 -7.50
C GLN A 813 18.95 15.62 -8.73
N ALA A 814 19.55 15.72 -9.92
CA ALA A 814 18.81 15.73 -11.19
C ALA A 814 19.00 14.43 -12.00
N LEU A 815 19.99 13.62 -11.63
CA LEU A 815 20.27 12.34 -12.29
C LEU A 815 19.44 11.24 -11.63
N PRO A 816 19.14 10.13 -12.35
CA PRO A 816 18.44 8.97 -11.82
C PRO A 816 19.35 8.15 -10.88
N LEU A 817 19.93 8.81 -9.88
CA LEU A 817 20.92 8.27 -8.96
C LEU A 817 20.52 8.54 -7.51
N PRO A 818 20.86 7.60 -6.61
CA PRO A 818 20.55 7.75 -5.21
C PRO A 818 21.43 8.81 -4.54
N ALA A 819 20.84 9.56 -3.62
CA ALA A 819 21.57 10.44 -2.72
C ALA A 819 20.99 10.43 -1.30
N THR A 820 21.88 10.55 -0.31
CA THR A 820 21.61 10.72 1.11
C THR A 820 22.57 11.75 1.69
N VAL A 821 22.03 12.86 2.18
CA VAL A 821 22.75 13.94 2.85
C VAL A 821 22.54 13.78 4.35
N VAL A 822 23.62 13.47 5.07
CA VAL A 822 23.61 13.33 6.53
C VAL A 822 23.77 14.69 7.19
N ALA A 823 24.64 15.56 6.67
CA ALA A 823 24.82 16.90 7.19
C ALA A 823 25.31 17.86 6.10
N VAL A 824 24.97 19.14 6.27
CA VAL A 824 25.46 20.25 5.44
C VAL A 824 26.32 21.16 6.32
N VAL A 825 27.57 21.38 5.93
CA VAL A 825 28.54 22.16 6.72
C VAL A 825 29.12 23.32 5.88
N PRO A 826 28.41 24.45 5.75
CA PRO A 826 28.94 25.65 5.11
C PRO A 826 30.06 26.29 5.92
N ARG A 827 31.09 26.78 5.22
CA ARG A 827 32.08 27.71 5.78
C ARG A 827 31.61 29.13 5.55
N LEU A 828 31.04 29.70 6.61
CA LEU A 828 30.36 30.99 6.59
C LEU A 828 31.31 32.13 6.93
N GLU A 829 31.34 33.14 6.08
CA GLU A 829 31.92 34.45 6.34
C GLU A 829 30.78 35.46 6.52
N VAL A 830 30.82 36.25 7.59
CA VAL A 830 29.80 37.26 7.92
C VAL A 830 30.40 38.64 7.73
N GLY A 831 29.76 39.45 6.89
CA GLY A 831 30.07 40.86 6.71
C GLY A 831 29.20 41.74 7.59
N GLU A 832 29.51 43.05 7.61
CA GLU A 832 28.72 44.06 8.32
C GLU A 832 27.36 44.32 7.65
#